data_AF-A0A8S1YHA7-F1
#
_entry.id   AF-A0A8S1YHA7-F1
#
_cell.length_a   1.000
_cell.length_b   1.000
_cell.length_c   1.000
_cell.angle_alpha   90.00
_cell.angle_beta   90.00
_cell.angle_gamma   90.00
#
_symmetry.space_group_name_H-M   'P 1'
#
loop_
_entity.id
_entity.type
_entity.pdbx_description
1 polymer ?
#
loop_
_entity_poly.entity_id
_entity_poly.type
_entity_poly.pdbx_seq_one_letter_code
_entity_poly.pdbx_strand_id
1 'polypeptide(L)'
;MHVGLSNKFSIQGSKRKIASLQFSDKTVEDYSKAMSVGNPHDLNTSPFPQLYSPAGKKQMFQRVDRFSVLQPIKKEEDKLTDKDIMRQLQESPEQKLEDQIPKQLVGSQSARSYFQHYKVLNKVKQQNEYHKINDSIQTQMLKQAESVDVLPCKLGLVKLNGSESQVSINNHHYGDKYISVLSEGLRQNQGIKEFLLSNNRIKQDGAVTILNQIGKQATVVDLSKNDIGSLGVDCLCQQLQMRENKMEVINIEDNKLGDKFVMKILKCLLNTQNKVKVLNISKNFLTNEICDLMKEIILQLDNLEELYIHWNQIKGSGGQKIFEALVENKNMIVFDGSWNSFGISEKSNCTQKVCDFLSQNKVMLHCDLSANQFTLQDCKLIASSLKPNRTMYGFHFAGNWGVVDPRGFLIIDENSQQKVLGETLRIKGLEQVTTLRHEDVCWICEGWQEQVFDWIPDGECDPLFLHMNFEEYKQVYIPKRNDGTYKLPLMVPTGQTQFLFTVIDNQTTGTNYENMKFGHVIKLKVNGINVSCQLDNINVVKKLKHFQLMDKKEMKALTSVLPRTPDPIYIPPKLKKQKRIWSFPISIWFKDFRFENEEFLRKCFEKDWSCSKISKVVKNPDEFNEVKNLLWKDYKMIKETYKWYSSYNPSGDVWSISSNVITDFSSATELVDNKTFKLSDLDLKFIATCAASIEYKGNYRNPERALCRYQFMEFLVRVSDDKYLKQKLANNMVDSVQMILEQCRPIMSQYNAQKWRDERYFNEQCDDCLKYYKTLLNYVYNRYSIKKVKPGQKKFMCLDELHEICGQAGLFDEKFVDRDADLAFNLSMMLQIDELESDRIFQMTFVEFLEAIARIAEKVSLPAAPDMSWEQRQQQPLHIKLERFLILLAQTCASEEYKQQFGNPQKSIFDVQPEDD
;
A
#
# COMPACT_ATOMS: atom_id res chain seq x y z
N MET A 1 7.77 -3.40 -43.91
CA MET A 1 7.64 -3.51 -45.38
C MET A 1 7.02 -4.86 -45.72
N HIS A 2 6.18 -4.90 -46.76
CA HIS A 2 5.73 -6.14 -47.39
C HIS A 2 6.92 -7.07 -47.65
N VAL A 3 6.83 -8.28 -47.12
CA VAL A 3 7.84 -9.34 -47.27
C VAL A 3 7.49 -10.14 -48.52
N GLY A 4 8.34 -10.02 -49.55
CA GLY A 4 8.38 -10.94 -50.67
C GLY A 4 9.10 -12.22 -50.22
N LEU A 5 8.32 -13.30 -50.11
CA LEU A 5 8.77 -14.66 -49.81
C LEU A 5 9.65 -15.20 -50.94
N SER A 6 10.83 -15.73 -50.60
CA SER A 6 11.51 -16.74 -51.40
C SER A 6 11.53 -18.06 -50.63
N ASN A 7 10.85 -19.05 -51.20
CA ASN A 7 10.80 -20.42 -50.72
C ASN A 7 12.15 -21.12 -50.94
N LYS A 8 12.71 -21.74 -49.90
CA LYS A 8 13.42 -23.02 -50.04
C LYS A 8 13.06 -23.95 -48.89
N PHE A 9 12.57 -25.12 -49.29
CA PHE A 9 12.16 -26.27 -48.49
C PHE A 9 13.31 -26.85 -47.64
N SER A 10 12.98 -27.31 -46.43
CA SER A 10 13.25 -28.70 -46.03
C SER A 10 12.27 -29.12 -44.93
N ILE A 11 11.45 -30.14 -45.24
CA ILE A 11 10.55 -30.82 -44.30
C ILE A 11 11.19 -32.18 -44.02
N GLN A 12 11.57 -32.42 -42.77
CA GLN A 12 11.59 -33.77 -42.19
C GLN A 12 10.34 -33.90 -41.35
N GLY A 13 9.47 -34.83 -41.73
CA GLY A 13 8.16 -35.01 -41.12
C GLY A 13 8.13 -36.04 -40.01
N SER A 14 7.02 -36.05 -39.27
CA SER A 14 6.45 -37.24 -38.67
C SER A 14 4.99 -37.01 -38.26
N LYS A 15 4.10 -37.42 -39.16
CA LYS A 15 2.87 -38.24 -38.99
C LYS A 15 2.06 -38.22 -37.66
N ARG A 16 0.74 -38.18 -37.89
CA ARG A 16 -0.42 -38.71 -37.10
C ARG A 16 -0.98 -37.75 -36.04
N LYS A 17 -2.29 -37.54 -35.87
CA LYS A 17 -3.51 -38.29 -36.27
C LYS A 17 -4.71 -37.31 -36.30
N ILE A 18 -5.58 -37.44 -37.30
CA ILE A 18 -6.92 -36.84 -37.37
C ILE A 18 -7.93 -37.90 -36.93
N ALA A 19 -8.91 -37.50 -36.12
CA ALA A 19 -10.26 -38.07 -35.97
C ALA A 19 -11.14 -36.92 -35.41
N SER A 20 -11.91 -36.17 -36.20
CA SER A 20 -13.23 -36.42 -36.79
C SER A 20 -14.38 -36.61 -35.79
N LEU A 21 -15.33 -35.67 -35.78
CA LEU A 21 -16.79 -35.80 -35.56
C LEU A 21 -17.38 -34.37 -35.66
N GLN A 22 -17.75 -33.90 -36.85
CA GLN A 22 -19.09 -33.94 -37.48
C GLN A 22 -20.20 -33.20 -36.71
N PHE A 23 -20.57 -32.02 -37.22
CA PHE A 23 -21.89 -31.40 -37.07
C PHE A 23 -22.84 -32.04 -38.08
N SER A 24 -24.06 -32.37 -37.64
CA SER A 24 -25.16 -32.85 -38.48
C SER A 24 -26.24 -31.79 -38.65
N ASP A 25 -26.72 -31.71 -39.89
CA ASP A 25 -27.74 -30.84 -40.45
C ASP A 25 -29.11 -30.86 -39.74
N LYS A 26 -29.76 -29.68 -39.67
CA LYS A 26 -31.20 -29.52 -39.95
C LYS A 26 -31.51 -28.13 -40.52
N THR A 27 -31.62 -28.11 -41.84
CA THR A 27 -32.57 -27.35 -42.69
C THR A 27 -34.02 -27.68 -42.28
N VAL A 28 -35.12 -26.98 -42.62
CA VAL A 28 -35.40 -25.82 -43.47
C VAL A 28 -36.82 -25.32 -43.11
N GLU A 29 -37.03 -24.01 -43.31
CA GLU A 29 -38.28 -23.26 -43.57
C GLU A 29 -39.46 -23.28 -42.59
N ASP A 30 -39.77 -22.08 -42.06
CA ASP A 30 -41.10 -21.50 -42.28
C ASP A 30 -41.07 -19.96 -42.19
N TYR A 31 -41.66 -19.31 -43.20
CA TYR A 31 -41.94 -17.87 -43.39
C TYR A 31 -40.76 -16.93 -43.73
N SER A 32 -40.39 -16.68 -44.99
CA SER A 32 -41.16 -16.16 -46.14
C SER A 32 -41.74 -14.73 -45.96
N LYS A 33 -40.87 -13.74 -46.15
CA LYS A 33 -41.07 -12.47 -46.88
C LYS A 33 -39.69 -11.81 -47.00
N ALA A 34 -38.86 -12.10 -48.00
CA ALA A 34 -38.98 -11.68 -49.42
C ALA A 34 -39.34 -10.19 -49.46
N MET A 35 -38.51 -9.25 -49.89
CA MET A 35 -37.61 -9.16 -51.04
C MET A 35 -36.94 -7.77 -50.88
N SER A 36 -35.72 -7.44 -51.31
CA SER A 36 -34.92 -7.98 -52.40
C SER A 36 -33.65 -7.13 -52.61
N VAL A 37 -32.59 -7.82 -53.09
CA VAL A 37 -31.43 -7.36 -53.89
C VAL A 37 -30.41 -6.44 -53.17
N GLY A 38 -29.12 -6.74 -53.10
CA GLY A 38 -28.31 -7.75 -53.76
C GLY A 38 -26.96 -7.96 -53.07
N ASN A 39 -26.43 -9.15 -53.30
CA ASN A 39 -25.26 -9.79 -52.70
C ASN A 39 -23.97 -9.44 -53.51
N PRO A 40 -22.80 -10.10 -53.34
CA PRO A 40 -21.55 -9.46 -53.04
C PRO A 40 -20.47 -9.70 -54.11
N HIS A 41 -20.01 -8.65 -54.76
CA HIS A 41 -18.69 -8.63 -55.38
C HIS A 41 -18.24 -7.19 -55.28
N ASP A 42 -17.09 -6.95 -54.66
CA ASP A 42 -16.09 -5.99 -55.16
C ASP A 42 -14.86 -5.99 -54.24
N LEU A 43 -13.90 -6.83 -54.62
CA LEU A 43 -12.50 -6.52 -54.44
C LEU A 43 -12.13 -5.43 -55.46
N ASN A 44 -11.24 -4.54 -55.02
CA ASN A 44 -10.39 -3.66 -55.80
C ASN A 44 -10.90 -2.27 -56.18
N THR A 45 -10.09 -1.31 -55.72
CA THR A 45 -9.65 -0.12 -56.45
C THR A 45 -10.71 0.94 -56.75
N SER A 46 -10.87 1.88 -55.82
CA SER A 46 -11.31 3.23 -56.19
C SER A 46 -10.23 3.87 -57.06
N PRO A 47 -10.56 4.29 -58.29
CA PRO A 47 -9.56 4.73 -59.27
C PRO A 47 -9.24 6.21 -59.13
N PHE A 48 -7.99 6.54 -59.42
CA PHE A 48 -7.59 7.83 -59.98
C PHE A 48 -8.49 8.21 -61.17
N PRO A 49 -8.77 9.50 -61.40
CA PRO A 49 -8.98 9.98 -62.75
C PRO A 49 -7.61 10.39 -63.32
N GLN A 50 -6.97 9.47 -64.05
CA GLN A 50 -6.15 9.86 -65.19
C GLN A 50 -7.12 10.33 -66.29
N LEU A 51 -6.93 11.55 -66.80
CA LEU A 51 -7.59 12.01 -68.02
C LEU A 51 -6.54 12.61 -68.97
N TYR A 52 -6.01 11.74 -69.84
CA TYR A 52 -5.58 11.96 -71.23
C TYR A 52 -5.61 10.56 -71.87
N SER A 53 -6.22 10.23 -73.02
CA SER A 53 -6.76 10.91 -74.21
C SER A 53 -7.70 9.90 -74.95
N PRO A 54 -8.08 9.99 -76.25
CA PRO A 54 -8.49 11.10 -77.13
C PRO A 54 -9.87 10.83 -77.80
N ALA A 55 -10.34 11.82 -78.55
CA ALA A 55 -11.40 11.75 -79.59
C ALA A 55 -12.87 11.79 -79.15
N GLY A 56 -13.51 12.93 -79.44
CA GLY A 56 -14.91 12.91 -79.89
C GLY A 56 -15.82 14.00 -79.33
N LYS A 57 -15.80 15.17 -79.98
CA LYS A 57 -16.84 16.22 -80.00
C LYS A 57 -16.92 17.18 -78.80
N LYS A 58 -16.30 18.34 -79.03
CA LYS A 58 -16.38 19.61 -78.31
C LYS A 58 -17.78 19.89 -77.70
N GLN A 59 -17.89 19.86 -76.38
CA GLN A 59 -18.76 20.80 -75.68
C GLN A 59 -17.87 21.95 -75.20
N MET A 60 -18.08 23.12 -75.80
CA MET A 60 -17.47 24.35 -75.33
C MET A 60 -17.84 24.52 -73.85
N PHE A 61 -16.86 24.61 -72.97
CA PHE A 61 -17.08 25.26 -71.69
C PHE A 61 -17.57 26.67 -72.01
N GLN A 62 -18.85 26.93 -71.72
CA GLN A 62 -19.39 28.27 -71.81
C GLN A 62 -18.47 29.18 -70.99
N ARG A 63 -17.88 30.18 -71.67
CA ARG A 63 -17.53 31.42 -70.99
C ARG A 63 -18.77 31.79 -70.18
N VAL A 64 -18.65 31.81 -68.86
CA VAL A 64 -19.52 32.71 -68.11
C VAL A 64 -19.15 34.08 -68.65
N ASP A 65 -20.03 34.64 -69.47
CA ASP A 65 -19.93 36.03 -69.87
C ASP A 65 -19.82 36.84 -68.59
N ARG A 66 -18.63 37.40 -68.34
CA ARG A 66 -18.42 38.42 -67.31
C ARG A 66 -19.05 39.74 -67.77
N PHE A 67 -20.32 39.70 -68.15
CA PHE A 67 -21.09 40.87 -68.53
C PHE A 67 -22.38 41.06 -67.72
N SER A 68 -22.67 40.23 -66.72
CA SER A 68 -23.97 40.29 -66.03
C SER A 68 -23.96 40.42 -64.51
N VAL A 69 -22.86 40.84 -63.86
CA VAL A 69 -22.93 41.54 -62.55
C VAL A 69 -21.81 42.57 -62.40
N LEU A 70 -21.81 43.55 -63.28
CA LEU A 70 -21.43 44.91 -62.93
C LEU A 70 -22.51 45.76 -63.56
N GLN A 71 -23.50 46.19 -62.77
CA GLN A 71 -24.20 47.39 -63.19
C GLN A 71 -23.10 48.44 -63.38
N PRO A 72 -23.04 49.12 -64.54
CA PRO A 72 -22.20 50.29 -64.63
C PRO A 72 -22.73 51.23 -63.57
N ILE A 73 -21.95 51.40 -62.49
CA ILE A 73 -22.05 52.62 -61.71
C ILE A 73 -21.92 53.70 -62.78
N LYS A 74 -23.01 54.45 -63.02
CA LYS A 74 -22.91 55.67 -63.81
C LYS A 74 -21.75 56.42 -63.18
N LYS A 75 -20.61 56.49 -63.89
CA LYS A 75 -19.66 57.55 -63.60
C LYS A 75 -20.46 58.80 -63.82
N GLU A 76 -20.84 59.47 -62.74
CA GLU A 76 -21.06 60.89 -62.83
C GLU A 76 -19.79 61.43 -63.49
N GLU A 77 -19.95 62.00 -64.69
CA GLU A 77 -18.92 62.82 -65.27
C GLU A 77 -18.76 64.00 -64.31
N ASP A 78 -17.86 63.85 -63.34
CA ASP A 78 -17.31 64.96 -62.60
C ASP A 78 -16.70 65.89 -63.64
N LYS A 79 -17.44 66.94 -63.99
CA LYS A 79 -16.90 68.09 -64.73
C LYS A 79 -15.94 68.82 -63.80
N LEU A 80 -14.77 68.23 -63.59
CA LEU A 80 -13.62 68.88 -62.99
C LEU A 80 -13.31 70.11 -63.83
N THR A 81 -13.36 71.29 -63.22
CA THR A 81 -13.00 72.52 -63.91
C THR A 81 -11.49 72.57 -64.15
N ASP A 82 -11.02 73.33 -65.15
CA ASP A 82 -9.58 73.48 -65.43
C ASP A 82 -8.79 73.94 -64.19
N LYS A 83 -9.45 74.64 -63.24
CA LYS A 83 -8.88 74.97 -61.92
C LYS A 83 -8.69 73.76 -61.02
N ASP A 84 -9.59 72.79 -61.03
CA ASP A 84 -9.48 71.56 -60.25
C ASP A 84 -8.42 70.62 -60.83
N ILE A 85 -8.30 70.57 -62.16
CA ILE A 85 -7.24 69.83 -62.86
C ILE A 85 -5.86 70.45 -62.57
N MET A 86 -5.75 71.79 -62.61
CA MET A 86 -4.50 72.49 -62.27
C MET A 86 -4.16 72.36 -60.77
N ARG A 87 -5.15 72.31 -59.87
CA ARG A 87 -4.92 72.02 -58.45
C ARG A 87 -4.41 70.58 -58.24
N GLN A 88 -4.98 69.59 -58.94
CA GLN A 88 -4.54 68.19 -58.88
C GLN A 88 -3.17 67.93 -59.54
N LEU A 89 -2.78 68.74 -60.53
CA LEU A 89 -1.44 68.74 -61.12
C LEU A 89 -0.39 69.38 -60.19
N GLN A 90 -0.77 70.42 -59.44
CA GLN A 90 0.09 71.06 -58.43
C GLN A 90 0.21 70.24 -57.13
N GLU A 91 -0.81 69.44 -56.80
CA GLU A 91 -0.87 68.60 -55.61
C GLU A 91 -0.56 67.12 -55.88
N SER A 92 -0.14 66.72 -57.09
CA SER A 92 0.16 65.31 -57.39
C SER A 92 1.27 64.82 -56.45
N PRO A 93 0.95 64.04 -55.40
CA PRO A 93 1.96 63.59 -54.47
C PRO A 93 2.89 62.67 -55.25
N GLU A 94 4.20 62.82 -55.07
CA GLU A 94 5.18 61.90 -55.64
C GLU A 94 4.69 60.46 -55.44
N GLN A 95 4.50 59.74 -56.55
CA GLN A 95 3.98 58.39 -56.51
C GLN A 95 4.96 57.53 -55.70
N LYS A 96 4.57 57.18 -54.47
CA LYS A 96 5.39 56.32 -53.61
C LYS A 96 5.65 55.00 -54.34
N LEU A 97 6.91 54.63 -54.42
CA LEU A 97 7.37 53.42 -55.07
C LEU A 97 6.81 52.21 -54.31
N GLU A 98 6.33 51.18 -55.02
CA GLU A 98 5.49 50.14 -54.43
C GLU A 98 6.19 49.42 -53.27
N ASP A 99 7.49 49.14 -53.40
CA ASP A 99 8.29 48.48 -52.37
C ASP A 99 8.80 49.39 -51.26
N GLN A 100 8.61 50.71 -51.38
CA GLN A 100 8.80 51.65 -50.27
C GLN A 100 7.55 51.82 -49.41
N ILE A 101 6.38 51.37 -49.89
CA ILE A 101 5.14 51.38 -49.11
C ILE A 101 5.25 50.28 -48.05
N PRO A 102 5.13 50.60 -46.74
CA PRO A 102 5.15 49.59 -45.69
C PRO A 102 4.00 48.60 -45.88
N LYS A 103 4.34 47.33 -46.13
CA LYS A 103 3.37 46.24 -46.31
C LYS A 103 3.27 45.45 -45.00
N GLN A 104 2.12 45.53 -44.33
CA GLN A 104 1.87 44.70 -43.15
C GLN A 104 1.83 43.21 -43.56
N LEU A 105 2.54 42.37 -42.82
CA LEU A 105 2.56 40.92 -43.04
C LEU A 105 1.38 40.23 -42.34
N VAL A 106 0.90 40.79 -41.23
CA VAL A 106 -0.24 40.28 -40.46
C VAL A 106 -1.42 41.25 -40.53
N GLY A 107 -2.62 40.74 -40.77
CA GLY A 107 -3.86 41.52 -40.74
C GLY A 107 -4.83 41.21 -41.89
N SER A 108 -6.06 41.72 -41.80
CA SER A 108 -7.12 41.48 -42.79
C SER A 108 -6.77 42.01 -44.20
N GLN A 109 -5.94 43.05 -44.27
CA GLN A 109 -5.49 43.66 -45.52
C GLN A 109 -4.22 43.02 -46.11
N SER A 110 -3.43 42.29 -45.32
CA SER A 110 -2.13 41.73 -45.74
C SER A 110 -2.27 40.71 -46.87
N ALA A 111 -3.26 39.81 -46.77
CA ALA A 111 -3.51 38.78 -47.78
C ALA A 111 -3.99 39.37 -49.11
N ARG A 112 -4.84 40.41 -49.06
CA ARG A 112 -5.30 41.12 -50.26
C ARG A 112 -4.15 41.89 -50.90
N SER A 113 -3.36 42.58 -50.09
CA SER A 113 -2.15 43.29 -50.51
C SER A 113 -1.17 42.35 -51.23
N TYR A 114 -0.89 41.15 -50.69
CA TYR A 114 0.02 40.19 -51.33
C TYR A 114 -0.42 39.78 -52.75
N PHE A 115 -1.70 39.45 -52.94
CA PHE A 115 -2.19 39.07 -54.27
C PHE A 115 -2.37 40.27 -55.21
N GLN A 116 -2.64 41.47 -54.69
CA GLN A 116 -2.61 42.70 -55.48
C GLN A 116 -1.19 43.01 -55.96
N HIS A 117 -0.21 42.86 -55.07
CA HIS A 117 1.21 43.01 -55.36
C HIS A 117 1.67 42.02 -56.44
N TYR A 118 1.22 40.77 -56.38
CA TYR A 118 1.49 39.78 -57.42
C TYR A 118 1.00 40.21 -58.82
N LYS A 119 -0.18 40.84 -58.93
CA LYS A 119 -0.70 41.29 -60.23
C LYS A 119 0.17 42.37 -60.88
N VAL A 120 0.90 43.15 -60.09
CA VAL A 120 1.76 44.24 -60.56
C VAL A 120 3.26 43.89 -60.51
N LEU A 121 3.62 42.66 -60.17
CA LEU A 121 4.99 42.22 -59.93
C LEU A 121 5.97 42.63 -61.03
N ASN A 122 5.61 42.45 -62.31
CA ASN A 122 6.50 42.81 -63.43
C ASN A 122 6.82 44.31 -63.49
N LYS A 123 5.85 45.16 -63.15
CA LYS A 123 6.07 46.61 -63.04
C LYS A 123 6.94 46.96 -61.84
N VAL A 124 6.71 46.31 -60.70
CA VAL A 124 7.51 46.50 -59.47
C VAL A 124 8.96 46.09 -59.70
N LYS A 125 9.21 44.99 -60.42
CA LYS A 125 10.57 44.56 -60.79
C LYS A 125 11.32 45.64 -61.58
N GLN A 126 10.70 46.17 -62.62
CA GLN A 126 11.26 47.23 -63.45
C GLN A 126 11.47 48.52 -62.63
N GLN A 127 10.51 48.87 -61.78
CA GLN A 127 10.59 50.01 -60.87
C GLN A 127 11.80 49.87 -59.91
N ASN A 128 11.95 48.73 -59.24
CA ASN A 128 13.05 48.50 -58.31
C ASN A 128 14.41 48.51 -59.02
N GLU A 129 14.50 47.97 -60.25
CA GLU A 129 15.73 47.97 -61.03
C GLU A 129 16.13 49.37 -61.51
N TYR A 130 15.16 50.17 -61.95
CA TYR A 130 15.36 51.55 -62.40
C TYR A 130 15.74 52.48 -61.24
N HIS A 131 14.98 52.43 -60.14
CA HIS A 131 15.19 53.29 -58.97
C HIS A 131 16.20 52.74 -57.95
N LYS A 132 16.81 51.57 -58.20
CA LYS A 132 17.76 50.89 -57.29
C LYS A 132 17.20 50.69 -55.88
N ILE A 133 15.97 50.22 -55.79
CA ILE A 133 15.26 49.96 -54.51
C ILE A 133 15.45 48.49 -54.13
N ASN A 134 15.61 48.23 -52.83
CA ASN A 134 15.60 46.86 -52.31
C ASN A 134 14.19 46.26 -52.42
N ASP A 135 14.11 45.03 -52.90
CA ASP A 135 12.86 44.30 -52.98
C ASP A 135 12.22 44.14 -51.60
N SER A 136 10.91 44.35 -51.52
CA SER A 136 10.14 44.00 -50.33
C SER A 136 10.08 42.48 -50.13
N ILE A 137 9.76 42.02 -48.93
CA ILE A 137 9.56 40.59 -48.60
C ILE A 137 8.60 39.93 -49.59
N GLN A 138 7.50 40.60 -49.93
CA GLN A 138 6.52 40.07 -50.89
C GLN A 138 7.12 39.96 -52.30
N THR A 139 7.87 40.96 -52.76
CA THR A 139 8.56 40.93 -54.07
C THR A 139 9.59 39.81 -54.13
N GLN A 140 10.40 39.63 -53.08
CA GLN A 140 11.41 38.58 -52.97
C GLN A 140 10.79 37.19 -53.06
N MET A 141 9.75 36.93 -52.27
CA MET A 141 9.01 35.67 -52.33
C MET A 141 8.42 35.41 -53.70
N LEU A 142 7.80 36.42 -54.33
CA LEU A 142 7.16 36.27 -55.63
C LEU A 142 8.18 36.07 -56.76
N LYS A 143 9.31 36.79 -56.72
CA LYS A 143 10.47 36.58 -57.62
C LYS A 143 10.98 35.15 -57.51
N GLN A 144 11.17 34.67 -56.29
CA GLN A 144 11.68 33.33 -56.05
C GLN A 144 10.64 32.26 -56.44
N ALA A 145 9.35 32.50 -56.24
CA ALA A 145 8.30 31.59 -56.68
C ALA A 145 8.30 31.42 -58.21
N GLU A 146 8.50 32.51 -58.95
CA GLU A 146 8.66 32.47 -60.41
C GLU A 146 9.95 31.75 -60.84
N SER A 147 11.07 31.96 -60.13
CA SER A 147 12.36 31.36 -60.49
C SER A 147 12.38 29.84 -60.31
N VAL A 148 11.70 29.31 -59.29
CA VAL A 148 11.61 27.86 -59.01
C VAL A 148 10.39 27.18 -59.62
N ASP A 149 9.61 27.94 -60.40
CA ASP A 149 8.40 27.52 -61.10
C ASP A 149 7.36 26.90 -60.15
N VAL A 150 6.88 27.72 -59.20
CA VAL A 150 5.81 27.37 -58.27
C VAL A 150 4.76 28.47 -58.17
N LEU A 151 3.53 28.09 -57.83
CA LEU A 151 2.46 29.08 -57.65
C LEU A 151 2.74 29.97 -56.44
N PRO A 152 2.54 31.30 -56.56
CA PRO A 152 2.63 32.23 -55.43
C PRO A 152 1.84 31.79 -54.21
N CYS A 153 2.52 31.70 -53.07
CA CYS A 153 1.90 31.34 -51.80
C CYS A 153 2.42 32.22 -50.67
N LYS A 154 1.53 32.51 -49.72
CA LYS A 154 1.81 33.35 -48.55
C LYS A 154 2.77 32.70 -47.53
N LEU A 155 2.90 31.37 -47.56
CA LEU A 155 3.84 30.55 -46.78
C LEU A 155 3.95 30.90 -45.28
N GLY A 156 2.84 31.25 -44.65
CA GLY A 156 2.78 31.56 -43.21
C GLY A 156 3.45 32.89 -42.80
N LEU A 157 4.18 33.56 -43.71
CA LEU A 157 4.72 34.91 -43.54
C LEU A 157 3.61 35.95 -43.66
N VAL A 158 2.80 35.85 -44.72
CA VAL A 158 1.63 36.72 -44.89
C VAL A 158 0.38 36.01 -44.36
N LYS A 159 -0.24 36.56 -43.32
CA LYS A 159 -1.38 35.92 -42.65
C LYS A 159 -2.41 36.90 -42.15
N LEU A 160 -3.63 36.40 -41.95
CA LEU A 160 -4.77 37.22 -41.52
C LEU A 160 -4.72 37.54 -40.03
N ASN A 161 -4.26 36.59 -39.22
CA ASN A 161 -4.20 36.62 -37.77
C ASN A 161 -3.00 35.79 -37.25
N GLY A 162 -2.64 35.99 -35.98
CA GLY A 162 -1.53 35.28 -35.31
C GLY A 162 -0.32 36.18 -35.01
N SER A 163 0.70 35.62 -34.35
CA SER A 163 1.89 36.38 -33.92
C SER A 163 2.82 36.74 -35.08
N GLU A 164 3.29 37.99 -35.16
CA GLU A 164 4.32 38.40 -36.12
C GLU A 164 5.68 37.69 -35.91
N SER A 165 5.92 37.16 -34.71
CA SER A 165 7.15 36.45 -34.35
C SER A 165 7.15 34.95 -34.71
N GLN A 166 6.10 34.46 -35.38
CA GLN A 166 5.92 33.03 -35.66
C GLN A 166 5.58 32.81 -37.15
N VAL A 167 6.18 31.79 -37.76
CA VAL A 167 5.75 31.24 -39.05
C VAL A 167 5.22 29.83 -38.84
N SER A 168 4.02 29.56 -39.34
CA SER A 168 3.43 28.23 -39.33
C SER A 168 2.93 27.86 -40.71
N ILE A 169 3.48 26.76 -41.23
CA ILE A 169 3.06 26.12 -42.48
C ILE A 169 2.77 24.63 -42.28
N ASN A 170 2.44 24.20 -41.07
CA ASN A 170 2.23 22.78 -40.75
C ASN A 170 1.20 22.10 -41.67
N ASN A 171 1.47 20.86 -42.10
CA ASN A 171 0.56 20.01 -42.89
C ASN A 171 0.16 20.54 -44.28
N HIS A 172 1.00 21.35 -44.93
CA HIS A 172 0.71 21.86 -46.28
C HIS A 172 1.46 21.10 -47.39
N HIS A 173 2.37 20.22 -47.03
CA HIS A 173 3.11 19.39 -47.99
C HIS A 173 3.87 20.20 -49.06
N TYR A 174 4.36 21.39 -48.71
CA TYR A 174 4.96 22.35 -49.66
C TYR A 174 6.23 21.83 -50.38
N GLY A 175 7.09 21.07 -49.71
CA GLY A 175 8.35 20.56 -50.27
C GLY A 175 9.42 21.63 -50.48
N ASP A 176 10.61 21.21 -50.90
CA ASP A 176 11.84 22.02 -50.89
C ASP A 176 11.78 23.28 -51.74
N LYS A 177 11.10 23.25 -52.89
CA LYS A 177 10.95 24.43 -53.75
C LYS A 177 10.28 25.58 -53.02
N TYR A 178 9.17 25.31 -52.34
CA TYR A 178 8.44 26.31 -51.56
C TYR A 178 9.20 26.72 -50.29
N ILE A 179 10.01 25.83 -49.71
CA ILE A 179 10.93 26.19 -48.63
C ILE A 179 11.99 27.20 -49.10
N SER A 180 12.50 27.07 -50.33
CA SER A 180 13.42 28.07 -50.88
C SER A 180 12.76 29.45 -51.01
N VAL A 181 11.48 29.49 -51.38
CA VAL A 181 10.68 30.74 -51.43
C VAL A 181 10.49 31.32 -50.03
N LEU A 182 10.21 30.48 -49.03
CA LEU A 182 10.09 30.89 -47.64
C LEU A 182 11.41 31.45 -47.12
N SER A 183 12.54 30.78 -47.36
CA SER A 183 13.87 31.23 -46.96
C SER A 183 14.21 32.60 -47.55
N GLU A 184 13.85 32.85 -48.81
CA GLU A 184 14.07 34.16 -49.43
C GLU A 184 13.25 35.26 -48.73
N GLY A 185 11.98 34.98 -48.41
CA GLY A 185 11.13 35.91 -47.65
C GLY A 185 11.61 36.15 -46.20
N LEU A 186 12.35 35.20 -45.62
CA LEU A 186 12.91 35.31 -44.27
C LEU A 186 14.22 36.10 -44.22
N ARG A 187 14.91 36.29 -45.36
CA ARG A 187 16.22 36.95 -45.43
C ARG A 187 16.26 38.31 -44.73
N GLN A 188 15.20 39.09 -44.90
CA GLN A 188 15.07 40.43 -44.32
C GLN A 188 14.18 40.48 -43.05
N ASN A 189 13.65 39.34 -42.60
CA ASN A 189 12.72 39.30 -41.48
C ASN A 189 13.35 38.66 -40.23
N GLN A 190 14.04 39.50 -39.45
CA GLN A 190 14.74 39.11 -38.22
C GLN A 190 13.83 39.00 -36.98
N GLY A 191 12.55 39.38 -37.10
CA GLY A 191 11.59 39.39 -35.98
C GLY A 191 10.99 38.03 -35.66
N ILE A 192 11.03 37.08 -36.61
CA ILE A 192 10.45 35.74 -36.46
C ILE A 192 11.40 34.84 -35.67
N LYS A 193 10.90 34.25 -34.59
CA LYS A 193 11.66 33.37 -33.69
C LYS A 193 11.14 31.94 -33.70
N GLU A 194 9.87 31.73 -34.04
CA GLU A 194 9.23 30.42 -34.01
C GLU A 194 8.92 29.92 -35.42
N PHE A 195 9.46 28.76 -35.78
CA PHE A 195 9.34 28.16 -37.11
C PHE A 195 8.66 26.79 -37.00
N LEU A 196 7.36 26.76 -37.32
CA LEU A 196 6.53 25.56 -37.31
C LEU A 196 6.35 25.06 -38.75
N LEU A 197 7.14 24.04 -39.10
CA LEU A 197 7.29 23.55 -40.48
C LEU A 197 6.94 22.06 -40.60
N SER A 198 6.12 21.52 -39.70
CA SER A 198 5.85 20.08 -39.62
C SER A 198 5.05 19.56 -40.82
N ASN A 199 5.33 18.32 -41.21
CA ASN A 199 4.62 17.60 -42.28
C ASN A 199 4.53 18.38 -43.60
N ASN A 200 5.68 18.87 -44.07
CA ASN A 200 5.79 19.66 -45.29
C ASN A 200 6.52 18.96 -46.43
N ARG A 201 6.90 17.68 -46.30
CA ARG A 201 7.74 16.96 -47.27
C ARG A 201 9.08 17.66 -47.52
N ILE A 202 9.63 18.32 -46.50
CA ILE A 202 10.95 18.94 -46.56
C ILE A 202 12.00 17.83 -46.58
N LYS A 203 12.81 17.79 -47.62
CA LYS A 203 13.95 16.87 -47.73
C LYS A 203 15.24 17.56 -47.29
N GLN A 204 16.36 16.87 -47.46
CA GLN A 204 17.66 17.34 -47.03
C GLN A 204 18.08 18.71 -47.59
N ASP A 205 17.80 19.01 -48.86
CA ASP A 205 18.22 20.28 -49.47
C ASP A 205 17.37 21.45 -48.97
N GLY A 206 16.05 21.23 -48.85
CA GLY A 206 15.14 22.17 -48.20
C GLY A 206 15.50 22.43 -46.74
N ALA A 207 15.88 21.39 -45.99
CA ALA A 207 16.30 21.48 -44.59
C ALA A 207 17.57 22.33 -44.44
N VAL A 208 18.59 22.10 -45.26
CA VAL A 208 19.81 22.93 -45.28
C VAL A 208 19.46 24.39 -45.60
N THR A 209 18.61 24.62 -46.61
CA THR A 209 18.22 25.96 -47.05
C THR A 209 17.50 26.75 -45.96
N ILE A 210 16.59 26.12 -45.21
CA ILE A 210 15.86 26.81 -44.14
C ILE A 210 16.71 26.96 -42.87
N LEU A 211 17.46 25.94 -42.47
CA LEU A 211 18.28 25.98 -41.25
C LEU A 211 19.37 27.05 -41.33
N ASN A 212 20.03 27.20 -42.48
CA ASN A 212 21.00 28.28 -42.70
C ASN A 212 20.36 29.68 -42.60
N GLN A 213 19.08 29.80 -42.98
CA GLN A 213 18.37 31.07 -42.94
C GLN A 213 17.88 31.44 -41.54
N ILE A 214 17.45 30.45 -40.74
CA ILE A 214 16.80 30.69 -39.45
C ILE A 214 17.73 30.50 -38.24
N GLY A 215 18.88 29.85 -38.43
CA GLY A 215 19.74 29.36 -37.32
C GLY A 215 20.16 30.39 -36.28
N LYS A 216 20.34 31.66 -36.69
CA LYS A 216 20.76 32.75 -35.80
C LYS A 216 19.63 33.39 -34.97
N GLN A 217 18.37 33.23 -35.40
CA GLN A 217 17.22 33.91 -34.80
C GLN A 217 16.19 32.97 -34.19
N ALA A 218 16.16 31.70 -34.63
CA ALA A 218 15.17 30.73 -34.19
C ALA A 218 15.33 30.39 -32.71
N THR A 219 14.23 30.49 -31.96
CA THR A 219 14.09 29.93 -30.61
C THR A 219 13.34 28.60 -30.64
N VAL A 220 12.39 28.44 -31.56
CA VAL A 220 11.63 27.20 -31.77
C VAL A 220 11.76 26.76 -33.21
N VAL A 221 12.21 25.52 -33.42
CA VAL A 221 12.29 24.87 -34.74
C VAL A 221 11.54 23.54 -34.69
N ASP A 222 10.42 23.47 -35.40
CA ASP A 222 9.66 22.24 -35.60
C ASP A 222 9.76 21.81 -37.07
N LEU A 223 10.57 20.77 -37.28
CA LEU A 223 10.77 20.09 -38.56
C LEU A 223 10.16 18.67 -38.53
N SER A 224 9.23 18.38 -37.62
CA SER A 224 8.66 17.05 -37.48
C SER A 224 7.92 16.55 -38.73
N LYS A 225 7.83 15.23 -38.92
CA LYS A 225 7.15 14.57 -40.06
C LYS A 225 7.71 15.00 -41.43
N ASN A 226 9.01 15.17 -41.53
CA ASN A 226 9.72 15.51 -42.77
C ASN A 226 10.77 14.43 -43.10
N ASP A 227 11.70 14.71 -44.01
CA ASP A 227 12.79 13.81 -44.39
C ASP A 227 14.11 14.60 -44.50
N ILE A 228 14.49 15.26 -43.40
CA ILE A 228 15.64 16.20 -43.40
C ILE A 228 16.98 15.54 -43.76
N GLY A 229 17.07 14.20 -43.72
CA GLY A 229 18.24 13.44 -44.15
C GLY A 229 19.55 13.82 -43.44
N SER A 230 20.67 13.33 -43.96
CA SER A 230 21.99 13.56 -43.36
C SER A 230 22.47 15.00 -43.50
N LEU A 231 22.25 15.63 -44.65
CA LEU A 231 22.71 17.00 -44.89
C LEU A 231 21.96 18.01 -44.02
N GLY A 232 20.65 17.81 -43.81
CA GLY A 232 19.86 18.63 -42.89
C GLY A 232 20.35 18.49 -41.46
N VAL A 233 20.68 17.28 -41.01
CA VAL A 233 21.27 17.03 -39.68
C VAL A 233 22.63 17.71 -39.54
N ASP A 234 23.49 17.62 -40.54
CA ASP A 234 24.80 18.26 -40.54
C ASP A 234 24.70 19.78 -40.44
N CYS A 235 23.76 20.37 -41.19
CA CYS A 235 23.45 21.78 -41.10
C CYS A 235 22.90 22.17 -39.74
N LEU A 236 21.97 21.38 -39.16
CA LEU A 236 21.46 21.61 -37.81
C LEU A 236 22.61 21.61 -36.79
N CYS A 237 23.50 20.61 -36.83
CA CYS A 237 24.67 20.56 -35.96
C CYS A 237 25.56 21.80 -36.11
N GLN A 238 25.80 22.23 -37.35
CA GLN A 238 26.57 23.45 -37.62
C GLN A 238 25.91 24.68 -36.99
N GLN A 239 24.58 24.84 -37.14
CA GLN A 239 23.85 25.97 -36.54
C GLN A 239 23.87 25.92 -35.01
N LEU A 240 23.77 24.74 -34.41
CA LEU A 240 23.83 24.57 -32.94
C LEU A 240 25.20 24.93 -32.36
N GLN A 241 26.28 24.74 -33.12
CA GLN A 241 27.65 25.09 -32.76
C GLN A 241 27.95 26.60 -32.84
N MET A 242 27.09 27.39 -33.49
CA MET A 242 27.27 28.83 -33.59
C MET A 242 27.03 29.51 -32.23
N ARG A 243 27.86 30.50 -31.89
CA ARG A 243 27.73 31.26 -30.63
C ARG A 243 26.42 32.06 -30.57
N GLU A 244 25.93 32.51 -31.72
CA GLU A 244 24.71 33.28 -31.84
C GLU A 244 23.43 32.42 -31.80
N ASN A 245 23.55 31.09 -31.67
CA ASN A 245 22.41 30.19 -31.59
C ASN A 245 21.46 30.57 -30.43
N LYS A 246 20.16 30.55 -30.72
CA LYS A 246 19.09 30.86 -29.77
C LYS A 246 18.06 29.74 -29.65
N MET A 247 18.29 28.59 -30.28
CA MET A 247 17.33 27.48 -30.27
C MET A 247 17.18 26.92 -28.86
N GLU A 248 15.94 26.93 -28.39
CA GLU A 248 15.51 26.36 -27.11
C GLU A 248 14.65 25.11 -27.31
N VAL A 249 13.89 25.05 -28.42
CA VAL A 249 13.01 23.93 -28.75
C VAL A 249 13.38 23.37 -30.13
N ILE A 250 13.71 22.09 -30.16
CA ILE A 250 14.02 21.35 -31.39
C ILE A 250 13.08 20.16 -31.47
N ASN A 251 12.19 20.17 -32.47
CA ASN A 251 11.34 19.04 -32.80
C ASN A 251 11.71 18.48 -34.17
N ILE A 252 12.25 17.26 -34.17
CA ILE A 252 12.64 16.50 -35.37
C ILE A 252 11.98 15.11 -35.38
N GLU A 253 10.82 14.99 -34.73
CA GLU A 253 10.02 13.77 -34.71
C GLU A 253 9.72 13.26 -36.13
N ASP A 254 9.68 11.94 -36.32
CA ASP A 254 9.25 11.31 -37.57
C ASP A 254 10.01 11.82 -38.81
N ASN A 255 11.34 11.87 -38.71
CA ASN A 255 12.25 12.20 -39.81
C ASN A 255 13.07 11.01 -40.31
N LYS A 256 12.77 9.80 -39.82
CA LYS A 256 13.40 8.53 -40.23
C LYS A 256 14.94 8.53 -40.10
N LEU A 257 15.46 9.24 -39.11
CA LEU A 257 16.90 9.51 -38.97
C LEU A 257 17.73 8.26 -38.56
N GLY A 258 17.15 7.35 -37.77
CA GLY A 258 17.88 6.24 -37.16
C GLY A 258 18.95 6.69 -36.16
N ASP A 259 19.60 5.70 -35.54
CA ASP A 259 20.58 5.93 -34.47
C ASP A 259 21.75 6.81 -34.92
N LYS A 260 22.32 6.54 -36.10
CA LYS A 260 23.53 7.21 -36.61
C LYS A 260 23.39 8.73 -36.63
N PHE A 261 22.31 9.26 -37.20
CA PHE A 261 22.15 10.70 -37.37
C PHE A 261 21.70 11.38 -36.07
N VAL A 262 20.84 10.73 -35.27
CA VAL A 262 20.48 11.25 -33.95
C VAL A 262 21.69 11.29 -33.01
N MET A 263 22.56 10.28 -33.02
CA MET A 263 23.83 10.32 -32.28
C MET A 263 24.70 11.52 -32.66
N LYS A 264 24.70 11.95 -33.94
CA LYS A 264 25.45 13.13 -34.37
C LYS A 264 24.89 14.41 -33.75
N ILE A 265 23.56 14.53 -33.67
CA ILE A 265 22.88 15.66 -33.01
C ILE A 265 23.20 15.67 -31.51
N LEU A 266 23.06 14.54 -30.83
CA LEU A 266 23.34 14.42 -29.41
C LEU A 266 24.82 14.76 -29.09
N LYS A 267 25.78 14.24 -29.85
CA LYS A 267 27.21 14.61 -29.71
C LYS A 267 27.44 16.09 -29.93
N CYS A 268 26.71 16.71 -30.85
CA CYS A 268 26.80 18.15 -31.09
C CYS A 268 26.32 18.95 -29.87
N LEU A 269 25.18 18.55 -29.28
CA LEU A 269 24.65 19.19 -28.07
C LEU A 269 25.60 19.07 -26.87
N LEU A 270 26.23 17.91 -26.65
CA LEU A 270 27.22 17.74 -25.57
C LEU A 270 28.45 18.63 -25.71
N ASN A 271 28.92 18.85 -26.95
CA ASN A 271 30.16 19.58 -27.22
C ASN A 271 29.96 21.09 -27.39
N THR A 272 28.76 21.61 -27.14
CA THR A 272 28.42 23.02 -27.39
C THR A 272 27.69 23.61 -26.19
N GLN A 273 27.95 24.88 -25.93
CA GLN A 273 27.16 25.65 -24.98
C GLN A 273 25.81 26.00 -25.63
N ASN A 274 24.88 25.06 -25.55
CA ASN A 274 23.56 25.16 -26.18
C ASN A 274 22.50 25.62 -25.17
N LYS A 275 21.37 26.12 -25.68
CA LYS A 275 20.22 26.62 -24.90
C LYS A 275 19.02 25.68 -25.01
N VAL A 276 19.21 24.47 -25.50
CA VAL A 276 18.12 23.55 -25.81
C VAL A 276 17.49 23.06 -24.51
N LYS A 277 16.22 23.40 -24.33
CA LYS A 277 15.37 23.01 -23.22
C LYS A 277 14.44 21.86 -23.57
N VAL A 278 14.01 21.80 -24.82
CA VAL A 278 13.06 20.81 -25.31
C VAL A 278 13.63 20.10 -26.53
N LEU A 279 13.81 18.79 -26.42
CA LEU A 279 14.29 17.94 -27.50
C LEU A 279 13.26 16.83 -27.79
N ASN A 280 12.68 16.86 -29.00
CA ASN A 280 11.80 15.80 -29.48
C ASN A 280 12.45 15.05 -30.65
N ILE A 281 12.82 13.79 -30.39
CA ILE A 281 13.43 12.85 -31.34
C ILE A 281 12.57 11.59 -31.54
N SER A 282 11.29 11.67 -31.19
CA SER A 282 10.30 10.60 -31.31
C SER A 282 10.16 10.07 -32.76
N LYS A 283 9.68 8.83 -32.94
CA LYS A 283 9.40 8.25 -34.27
C LYS A 283 10.60 8.24 -35.24
N ASN A 284 11.83 8.07 -34.74
CA ASN A 284 13.04 8.09 -35.58
C ASN A 284 13.73 6.72 -35.71
N PHE A 285 13.05 5.62 -35.34
CA PHE A 285 13.60 4.25 -35.39
C PHE A 285 14.86 4.08 -34.53
N LEU A 286 14.87 4.71 -33.35
CA LEU A 286 16.00 4.63 -32.44
C LEU A 286 16.04 3.29 -31.71
N THR A 287 17.22 2.74 -31.49
CA THR A 287 17.45 1.46 -30.81
C THR A 287 18.31 1.64 -29.56
N ASN A 288 18.75 0.54 -28.93
CA ASN A 288 19.62 0.59 -27.76
C ASN A 288 21.00 1.21 -28.02
N GLU A 289 21.43 1.32 -29.29
CA GLU A 289 22.75 1.84 -29.66
C GLU A 289 22.95 3.29 -29.21
N ILE A 290 21.90 4.11 -29.18
CA ILE A 290 21.99 5.51 -28.75
C ILE A 290 22.00 5.69 -27.23
N CYS A 291 21.64 4.67 -26.45
CA CYS A 291 21.27 4.86 -25.05
C CYS A 291 22.44 5.23 -24.13
N ASP A 292 23.68 4.86 -24.48
CA ASP A 292 24.87 5.35 -23.76
C ASP A 292 25.00 6.87 -23.89
N LEU A 293 24.84 7.38 -25.11
CA LEU A 293 24.90 8.81 -25.37
C LEU A 293 23.69 9.55 -24.79
N MET A 294 22.50 8.93 -24.79
CA MET A 294 21.34 9.48 -24.08
C MET A 294 21.59 9.59 -22.58
N LYS A 295 22.24 8.60 -21.97
CA LYS A 295 22.64 8.66 -20.55
C LYS A 295 23.52 9.88 -20.30
N GLU A 296 24.55 10.10 -21.13
CA GLU A 296 25.42 11.27 -21.04
C GLU A 296 24.65 12.60 -21.20
N ILE A 297 23.75 12.67 -22.18
CA ILE A 297 22.89 13.84 -22.42
C ILE A 297 22.05 14.18 -21.19
N ILE A 298 21.39 13.18 -20.60
CA ILE A 298 20.52 13.38 -19.43
C ILE A 298 21.34 13.82 -18.21
N LEU A 299 22.59 13.35 -18.06
CA LEU A 299 23.43 13.70 -16.93
C LEU A 299 24.16 15.05 -17.09
N GLN A 300 24.56 15.43 -18.32
CA GLN A 300 25.43 16.58 -18.56
C GLN A 300 24.70 17.83 -19.07
N LEU A 301 23.54 17.68 -19.73
CA LEU A 301 22.78 18.84 -20.21
C LEU A 301 21.82 19.35 -19.14
N ASP A 302 22.33 20.19 -18.26
CA ASP A 302 21.54 20.77 -17.16
C ASP A 302 20.36 21.64 -17.63
N ASN A 303 20.44 22.20 -18.84
CA ASN A 303 19.39 23.04 -19.42
C ASN A 303 18.22 22.23 -20.01
N LEU A 304 18.38 20.91 -20.19
CA LEU A 304 17.37 20.08 -20.86
C LEU A 304 16.22 19.75 -19.88
N GLU A 305 15.08 20.41 -20.10
CA GLU A 305 13.89 20.34 -19.25
C GLU A 305 12.89 19.27 -19.75
N GLU A 306 12.79 19.07 -21.07
CA GLU A 306 11.85 18.12 -21.67
C GLU A 306 12.50 17.23 -22.75
N LEU A 307 12.29 15.91 -22.64
CA LEU A 307 12.80 14.93 -23.59
C LEU A 307 11.69 13.99 -24.08
N TYR A 308 11.56 13.88 -25.40
CA TYR A 308 10.57 13.01 -26.05
C TYR A 308 11.25 11.98 -26.96
N ILE A 309 11.03 10.71 -26.64
CA ILE A 309 11.53 9.54 -27.38
C ILE A 309 10.42 8.54 -27.73
N HIS A 310 9.18 9.03 -27.80
CA HIS A 310 8.00 8.24 -28.14
C HIS A 310 8.19 7.45 -29.43
N TRP A 311 7.66 6.23 -29.48
CA TRP A 311 7.60 5.38 -30.67
C TRP A 311 8.99 5.13 -31.27
N ASN A 312 9.83 4.45 -30.50
CA ASN A 312 11.13 3.97 -30.92
C ASN A 312 11.28 2.49 -30.53
N GLN A 313 12.43 1.90 -30.83
CA GLN A 313 12.72 0.48 -30.63
C GLN A 313 13.71 0.27 -29.48
N ILE A 314 13.63 1.12 -28.45
CA ILE A 314 14.48 0.99 -27.27
C ILE A 314 13.92 -0.11 -26.37
N LYS A 315 14.75 -1.11 -26.08
CA LYS A 315 14.39 -2.24 -25.22
C LYS A 315 14.88 -2.04 -23.78
N GLY A 316 14.63 -3.01 -22.90
CA GLY A 316 15.02 -2.96 -21.49
C GLY A 316 16.49 -2.60 -21.23
N SER A 317 17.46 -3.12 -22.00
CA SER A 317 18.88 -2.78 -21.76
C SER A 317 19.22 -1.30 -22.05
N GLY A 318 18.58 -0.69 -23.06
CA GLY A 318 18.69 0.74 -23.32
C GLY A 318 17.92 1.56 -22.30
N GLY A 319 16.69 1.14 -21.97
CA GLY A 319 15.86 1.77 -20.93
C GLY A 319 16.57 1.82 -19.57
N GLN A 320 17.28 0.75 -19.18
CA GLN A 320 18.06 0.70 -17.94
C GLN A 320 19.03 1.89 -17.84
N LYS A 321 19.76 2.23 -18.91
CA LYS A 321 20.71 3.35 -18.94
C LYS A 321 20.01 4.69 -18.81
N ILE A 322 18.87 4.86 -19.49
CA ILE A 322 18.06 6.07 -19.44
C ILE A 322 17.53 6.30 -18.02
N PHE A 323 16.88 5.31 -17.41
CA PHE A 323 16.32 5.45 -16.07
C PHE A 323 17.38 5.59 -14.99
N GLU A 324 18.56 4.96 -15.14
CA GLU A 324 19.70 5.21 -14.26
C GLU A 324 20.11 6.68 -14.28
N ALA A 325 20.19 7.32 -15.45
CA ALA A 325 20.46 8.75 -15.53
C ALA A 325 19.30 9.62 -14.99
N LEU A 326 18.05 9.23 -15.22
CA LEU A 326 16.88 9.99 -14.71
C LEU A 326 16.77 9.98 -13.18
N VAL A 327 17.32 8.97 -12.50
CA VAL A 327 17.43 8.95 -11.03
C VAL A 327 18.33 10.10 -10.55
N GLU A 328 19.48 10.27 -11.21
CA GLU A 328 20.50 11.25 -10.86
C GLU A 328 20.11 12.67 -11.31
N ASN A 329 19.50 12.81 -12.49
CA ASN A 329 19.12 14.10 -13.04
C ASN A 329 18.07 14.82 -12.17
N LYS A 330 18.32 16.11 -11.92
CA LYS A 330 17.47 16.99 -11.08
C LYS A 330 16.89 18.18 -11.83
N ASN A 331 16.93 18.17 -13.17
CA ASN A 331 16.50 19.31 -13.99
C ASN A 331 15.32 18.96 -14.91
N MET A 332 15.20 17.70 -15.32
CA MET A 332 14.18 17.26 -16.27
C MET A 332 12.80 17.18 -15.60
N ILE A 333 11.84 17.90 -16.19
CA ILE A 333 10.48 18.06 -15.70
C ILE A 333 9.47 17.24 -16.50
N VAL A 334 9.77 16.95 -17.78
CA VAL A 334 8.90 16.16 -18.66
C VAL A 334 9.70 15.07 -19.39
N PHE A 335 9.20 13.85 -19.36
CA PHE A 335 9.76 12.73 -20.12
C PHE A 335 8.67 11.89 -20.79
N ASP A 336 8.75 11.77 -22.11
CA ASP A 336 7.89 10.88 -22.91
C ASP A 336 8.70 9.69 -23.45
N GLY A 337 8.59 8.57 -22.75
CA GLY A 337 9.19 7.28 -23.12
C GLY A 337 8.18 6.29 -23.69
N SER A 338 6.98 6.74 -24.06
CA SER A 338 5.90 5.86 -24.48
C SER A 338 6.21 5.11 -25.78
N TRP A 339 5.52 4.00 -26.03
CA TRP A 339 5.66 3.22 -27.27
C TRP A 339 7.09 2.75 -27.56
N ASN A 340 7.75 2.21 -26.54
CA ASN A 340 9.03 1.53 -26.65
C ASN A 340 8.87 0.08 -26.15
N SER A 341 9.95 -0.57 -25.75
CA SER A 341 9.94 -1.96 -25.26
C SER A 341 10.74 -2.10 -23.98
N PHE A 342 10.63 -1.13 -23.06
CA PHE A 342 11.37 -1.12 -21.80
C PHE A 342 11.09 -2.35 -20.93
N GLY A 343 9.90 -2.95 -21.02
CA GLY A 343 9.54 -4.16 -20.29
C GLY A 343 10.14 -5.45 -20.84
N ILE A 344 10.67 -5.47 -22.07
CA ILE A 344 11.34 -6.65 -22.63
C ILE A 344 12.70 -6.84 -21.96
N SER A 345 12.74 -7.78 -21.01
CA SER A 345 13.89 -8.05 -20.14
C SER A 345 14.78 -9.18 -20.67
N GLU A 346 15.54 -8.93 -21.74
CA GLU A 346 16.61 -9.84 -22.21
C GLU A 346 17.89 -9.64 -21.35
N LYS A 347 17.82 -9.92 -20.04
CA LYS A 347 18.89 -9.75 -19.01
C LYS A 347 19.13 -8.32 -18.47
N SER A 348 18.19 -7.39 -18.66
CA SER A 348 18.30 -6.02 -18.12
C SER A 348 17.54 -5.83 -16.82
N ASN A 349 18.07 -5.00 -15.91
CA ASN A 349 17.37 -4.57 -14.69
C ASN A 349 16.54 -3.29 -14.91
N CYS A 350 15.91 -3.15 -16.09
CA CYS A 350 15.21 -1.93 -16.48
C CYS A 350 14.07 -1.58 -15.54
N THR A 351 13.19 -2.54 -15.23
CA THR A 351 12.07 -2.35 -14.30
C THR A 351 12.54 -1.83 -12.95
N GLN A 352 13.63 -2.40 -12.41
CA GLN A 352 14.19 -1.94 -11.14
C GLN A 352 14.66 -0.48 -11.23
N LYS A 353 15.27 -0.07 -12.34
CA LYS A 353 15.67 1.33 -12.56
C LYS A 353 14.47 2.27 -12.76
N VAL A 354 13.39 1.81 -13.38
CA VAL A 354 12.12 2.55 -13.40
C VAL A 354 11.58 2.73 -11.97
N CYS A 355 11.58 1.67 -11.16
CA CYS A 355 11.18 1.72 -9.75
C CYS A 355 12.03 2.71 -8.95
N ASP A 356 13.36 2.62 -9.07
CA ASP A 356 14.30 3.54 -8.42
C ASP A 356 14.01 5.00 -8.82
N PHE A 357 13.81 5.24 -10.11
CA PHE A 357 13.47 6.56 -10.67
C PHE A 357 12.16 7.10 -10.06
N LEU A 358 11.08 6.32 -10.07
CA LEU A 358 9.78 6.77 -9.56
C LEU A 358 9.80 7.03 -8.04
N SER A 359 10.59 6.26 -7.29
CA SER A 359 10.72 6.44 -5.84
C SER A 359 11.65 7.60 -5.46
N GLN A 360 12.75 7.80 -6.17
CA GLN A 360 13.82 8.75 -5.79
C GLN A 360 13.74 10.10 -6.50
N ASN A 361 13.26 10.16 -7.74
CA ASN A 361 13.15 11.43 -8.46
C ASN A 361 11.98 12.25 -7.91
N LYS A 362 12.27 13.50 -7.52
CA LYS A 362 11.31 14.47 -6.94
C LYS A 362 11.21 15.76 -7.76
N VAL A 363 11.67 15.73 -9.01
CA VAL A 363 11.66 16.90 -9.89
C VAL A 363 10.68 16.72 -11.03
N MET A 364 10.57 15.51 -11.58
CA MET A 364 9.72 15.26 -12.73
C MET A 364 8.24 15.47 -12.39
N LEU A 365 7.56 16.23 -13.25
CA LEU A 365 6.18 16.67 -13.10
C LEU A 365 5.24 15.88 -14.00
N HIS A 366 5.72 15.49 -15.19
CA HIS A 366 4.92 14.79 -16.19
C HIS A 366 5.72 13.67 -16.87
N CYS A 367 5.23 12.43 -16.82
CA CYS A 367 5.89 11.28 -17.42
C CYS A 367 4.92 10.38 -18.16
N ASP A 368 5.31 9.93 -19.35
CA ASP A 368 4.55 8.96 -20.14
C ASP A 368 5.37 7.69 -20.40
N LEU A 369 4.92 6.57 -19.84
CA LEU A 369 5.49 5.22 -20.02
C LEU A 369 4.48 4.25 -20.66
N SER A 370 3.45 4.78 -21.33
CA SER A 370 2.42 3.99 -22.01
C SER A 370 3.03 3.04 -23.05
N ALA A 371 2.40 1.87 -23.23
CA ALA A 371 2.74 0.88 -24.25
C ALA A 371 4.23 0.49 -24.29
N ASN A 372 4.77 0.05 -23.15
CA ASN A 372 6.18 -0.33 -23.00
C ASN A 372 6.42 -1.84 -22.77
N GLN A 373 5.35 -2.63 -22.87
CA GLN A 373 5.38 -4.09 -22.75
C GLN A 373 5.91 -4.57 -21.39
N PHE A 374 5.62 -3.84 -20.32
CA PHE A 374 5.88 -4.30 -18.95
C PHE A 374 5.04 -5.53 -18.63
N THR A 375 5.64 -6.54 -17.99
CA THR A 375 4.88 -7.72 -17.53
C THR A 375 3.98 -7.33 -16.35
N LEU A 376 2.98 -8.16 -16.04
CA LEU A 376 2.11 -7.93 -14.88
C LEU A 376 2.91 -7.75 -13.57
N GLN A 377 4.00 -8.52 -13.39
CA GLN A 377 4.85 -8.40 -12.20
C GLN A 377 5.64 -7.10 -12.18
N ASP A 378 6.15 -6.66 -13.34
CA ASP A 378 6.80 -5.36 -13.46
C ASP A 378 5.83 -4.22 -13.10
N CYS A 379 4.60 -4.29 -13.60
CA CYS A 379 3.58 -3.27 -13.32
C CYS A 379 3.24 -3.20 -11.82
N LYS A 380 3.17 -4.34 -11.11
CA LYS A 380 2.98 -4.36 -9.65
C LYS A 380 4.12 -3.67 -8.90
N LEU A 381 5.37 -3.92 -9.31
CA LEU A 381 6.53 -3.25 -8.73
C LEU A 381 6.50 -1.74 -9.01
N ILE A 382 6.24 -1.34 -10.26
CA ILE A 382 6.11 0.06 -10.68
C ILE A 382 5.01 0.78 -9.87
N ALA A 383 3.85 0.17 -9.70
CA ALA A 383 2.75 0.73 -8.90
C ALA A 383 3.18 0.97 -7.44
N SER A 384 3.88 0.00 -6.83
CA SER A 384 4.39 0.13 -5.46
C SER A 384 5.43 1.23 -5.32
N SER A 385 6.32 1.39 -6.31
CA SER A 385 7.38 2.41 -6.33
C SER A 385 6.89 3.81 -6.67
N LEU A 386 5.80 3.92 -7.44
CA LEU A 386 5.14 5.21 -7.72
C LEU A 386 4.33 5.71 -6.51
N LYS A 387 3.77 4.79 -5.71
CA LYS A 387 2.90 5.11 -4.56
C LYS A 387 3.41 6.21 -3.62
N PRO A 388 4.71 6.32 -3.25
CA PRO A 388 5.23 7.42 -2.41
C PRO A 388 5.62 8.69 -3.18
N ASN A 389 5.57 8.71 -4.51
CA ASN A 389 5.90 9.90 -5.30
C ASN A 389 4.80 10.97 -5.15
N ARG A 390 5.16 12.21 -4.87
CA ARG A 390 4.22 13.34 -4.71
C ARG A 390 4.46 14.49 -5.69
N THR A 391 5.40 14.34 -6.62
CA THR A 391 5.87 15.44 -7.48
C THR A 391 5.40 15.28 -8.93
N MET A 392 5.10 14.05 -9.34
CA MET A 392 4.60 13.75 -10.67
C MET A 392 3.07 13.90 -10.73
N TYR A 393 2.60 15.05 -11.22
CA TYR A 393 1.18 15.41 -11.36
C TYR A 393 0.52 14.78 -12.59
N GLY A 394 1.30 14.39 -13.60
CA GLY A 394 0.85 13.61 -14.74
C GLY A 394 1.69 12.33 -14.89
N PHE A 395 1.04 11.17 -14.82
CA PHE A 395 1.67 9.89 -15.13
C PHE A 395 0.78 9.12 -16.10
N HIS A 396 1.35 8.62 -17.19
CA HIS A 396 0.64 7.80 -18.16
C HIS A 396 1.28 6.42 -18.26
N PHE A 397 0.42 5.41 -18.25
CA PHE A 397 0.82 4.00 -18.21
C PHE A 397 -0.08 3.08 -19.06
N ALA A 398 -1.02 3.65 -19.81
CA ALA A 398 -1.96 2.95 -20.68
C ALA A 398 -1.25 1.95 -21.63
N GLY A 399 -1.91 0.83 -21.91
CA GLY A 399 -1.35 -0.23 -22.77
C GLY A 399 -0.35 -1.15 -22.07
N ASN A 400 -0.14 -0.94 -20.77
CA ASN A 400 0.44 -1.93 -19.86
C ASN A 400 -0.68 -2.52 -18.96
N TRP A 401 -0.32 -3.24 -17.90
CA TRP A 401 -1.27 -3.91 -17.00
C TRP A 401 -1.80 -3.01 -15.86
N GLY A 402 -2.17 -1.76 -16.17
CA GLY A 402 -2.72 -0.86 -15.16
C GLY A 402 -3.18 0.48 -15.71
N VAL A 403 -4.00 1.17 -14.92
CA VAL A 403 -4.57 2.50 -15.23
C VAL A 403 -4.34 3.45 -14.06
N VAL A 404 -4.14 4.73 -14.37
CA VAL A 404 -3.96 5.77 -13.34
C VAL A 404 -5.32 6.30 -12.89
N ASP A 405 -5.60 6.19 -11.59
CA ASP A 405 -6.85 6.64 -10.97
C ASP A 405 -6.91 8.17 -10.78
N PRO A 406 -8.06 8.74 -10.38
CA PRO A 406 -8.19 10.17 -10.14
C PRO A 406 -7.28 10.77 -9.07
N ARG A 407 -6.77 9.96 -8.14
CA ARG A 407 -5.77 10.41 -7.15
C ARG A 407 -4.35 10.33 -7.71
N GLY A 408 -4.14 9.77 -8.89
CA GLY A 408 -2.84 9.57 -9.51
C GLY A 408 -2.13 8.29 -9.09
N PHE A 409 -2.81 7.34 -8.43
CA PHE A 409 -2.30 6.00 -8.13
C PHE A 409 -2.40 5.11 -9.36
N LEU A 410 -1.38 4.29 -9.60
CA LEU A 410 -1.43 3.25 -10.61
C LEU A 410 -2.17 2.03 -10.05
N ILE A 411 -3.34 1.73 -10.61
CA ILE A 411 -4.19 0.59 -10.24
C ILE A 411 -3.96 -0.54 -11.23
N ILE A 412 -3.59 -1.71 -10.71
CA ILE A 412 -3.32 -2.91 -11.51
C ILE A 412 -4.61 -3.74 -11.61
N ASP A 413 -5.01 -4.06 -12.84
CA ASP A 413 -6.12 -4.97 -13.11
C ASP A 413 -5.59 -6.31 -13.63
N GLU A 414 -5.58 -7.32 -12.76
CA GLU A 414 -5.10 -8.68 -13.07
C GLU A 414 -5.99 -9.43 -14.07
N ASN A 415 -7.26 -9.02 -14.20
CA ASN A 415 -8.22 -9.66 -15.08
C ASN A 415 -8.30 -9.00 -16.47
N SER A 416 -7.77 -7.78 -16.60
CA SER A 416 -7.70 -7.09 -17.89
C SER A 416 -6.70 -7.80 -18.82
N GLN A 417 -7.10 -8.02 -20.08
CA GLN A 417 -6.12 -8.35 -21.10
C GLN A 417 -5.37 -7.08 -21.49
N GLN A 418 -4.07 -7.18 -21.75
CA GLN A 418 -3.29 -6.08 -22.31
C GLN A 418 -3.93 -5.65 -23.63
N LYS A 419 -4.58 -4.48 -23.63
CA LYS A 419 -5.26 -3.96 -24.81
C LYS A 419 -4.22 -3.55 -25.83
N VAL A 420 -4.45 -3.93 -27.08
CA VAL A 420 -3.75 -3.34 -28.22
C VAL A 420 -4.31 -1.92 -28.37
N LEU A 421 -3.52 -0.92 -27.97
CA LEU A 421 -3.92 0.47 -28.13
C LEU A 421 -3.77 0.91 -29.60
N GLY A 422 -4.68 1.79 -30.04
CA GLY A 422 -4.42 2.67 -31.18
C GLY A 422 -3.45 3.80 -30.80
N GLU A 423 -3.21 4.74 -31.71
CA GLU A 423 -2.38 5.92 -31.39
C GLU A 423 -2.98 6.69 -30.20
N THR A 424 -2.27 6.71 -29.06
CA THR A 424 -2.67 7.47 -27.87
C THR A 424 -2.37 8.95 -28.06
N LEU A 425 -3.17 9.80 -27.43
CA LEU A 425 -2.89 11.24 -27.38
C LEU A 425 -1.54 11.46 -26.71
N ARG A 426 -0.65 12.19 -27.39
CA ARG A 426 0.67 12.50 -26.85
C ARG A 426 0.61 13.56 -25.77
N ILE A 427 1.51 13.45 -24.80
CA ILE A 427 1.72 14.52 -23.83
C ILE A 427 2.35 15.73 -24.53
N LYS A 428 2.00 16.93 -24.06
CA LYS A 428 2.50 18.20 -24.62
C LYS A 428 3.11 19.04 -23.51
N GLY A 429 4.31 18.68 -23.08
CA GLY A 429 4.99 19.36 -21.98
C GLY A 429 4.13 19.39 -20.73
N LEU A 430 3.99 20.57 -20.14
CA LEU A 430 3.09 20.82 -19.02
C LEU A 430 1.72 21.38 -19.45
N GLU A 431 1.31 21.25 -20.71
CA GLU A 431 0.06 21.82 -21.24
C GLU A 431 -1.13 20.86 -21.23
N GLN A 432 -2.33 21.43 -21.13
CA GLN A 432 -3.58 20.72 -21.34
C GLN A 432 -3.71 20.27 -22.81
N VAL A 433 -4.14 19.03 -23.01
CA VAL A 433 -4.50 18.47 -24.32
C VAL A 433 -6.03 18.41 -24.35
N THR A 434 -6.67 19.10 -25.31
CA THR A 434 -8.11 19.44 -25.30
C THR A 434 -9.10 18.26 -25.42
N THR A 435 -8.64 17.04 -25.26
CA THR A 435 -9.43 15.80 -25.36
C THR A 435 -9.21 14.97 -24.11
N LEU A 436 -10.31 14.71 -23.38
CA LEU A 436 -10.33 13.78 -22.25
C LEU A 436 -9.72 12.43 -22.68
N ARG A 437 -8.75 11.92 -21.91
CA ARG A 437 -8.18 10.61 -22.19
C ARG A 437 -9.11 9.56 -21.58
N HIS A 438 -9.38 8.48 -22.31
CA HIS A 438 -10.38 7.50 -21.90
C HIS A 438 -9.89 6.46 -20.88
N GLU A 439 -8.58 6.37 -20.60
CA GLU A 439 -8.02 5.30 -19.77
C GLU A 439 -7.22 5.81 -18.56
N ASP A 440 -6.21 6.65 -18.78
CA ASP A 440 -5.43 7.24 -17.68
C ASP A 440 -5.91 8.65 -17.34
N VAL A 441 -6.16 8.88 -16.05
CA VAL A 441 -6.38 10.22 -15.53
C VAL A 441 -5.05 10.96 -15.38
N CYS A 442 -4.94 12.12 -16.02
CA CYS A 442 -3.79 13.01 -15.88
C CYS A 442 -4.21 14.43 -15.61
N TRP A 443 -3.84 14.94 -14.44
CA TRP A 443 -4.25 16.26 -13.98
C TRP A 443 -3.74 17.38 -14.89
N ILE A 444 -2.53 17.24 -15.45
CA ILE A 444 -1.94 18.21 -16.37
C ILE A 444 -2.67 18.18 -17.72
N CYS A 445 -2.72 17.00 -18.37
CA CYS A 445 -3.29 16.87 -19.71
C CYS A 445 -4.77 17.24 -19.76
N GLU A 446 -5.54 16.96 -18.71
CA GLU A 446 -6.97 17.19 -18.71
C GLU A 446 -7.37 18.50 -18.03
N GLY A 447 -6.42 19.20 -17.39
CA GLY A 447 -6.64 20.51 -16.77
C GLY A 447 -7.41 20.43 -15.44
N TRP A 448 -7.16 19.38 -14.65
CA TRP A 448 -7.84 19.18 -13.36
C TRP A 448 -7.59 20.35 -12.43
N GLN A 449 -8.57 20.65 -11.58
CA GLN A 449 -8.58 21.79 -10.69
C GLN A 449 -8.85 21.36 -9.27
N GLU A 450 -8.24 22.03 -8.31
CA GLU A 450 -8.53 21.83 -6.90
C GLU A 450 -9.95 22.28 -6.56
N GLN A 451 -10.67 21.46 -5.81
CA GLN A 451 -11.93 21.76 -5.17
C GLN A 451 -11.85 21.42 -3.69
N VAL A 452 -12.11 22.41 -2.84
CA VAL A 452 -12.29 22.18 -1.41
C VAL A 452 -13.74 21.82 -1.17
N PHE A 453 -14.01 20.59 -0.76
CA PHE A 453 -15.33 20.18 -0.32
C PHE A 453 -15.48 20.50 1.16
N ASP A 454 -16.29 21.51 1.45
CA ASP A 454 -16.59 21.97 2.79
C ASP A 454 -18.05 21.78 3.16
N TRP A 455 -18.28 21.41 4.42
CA TRP A 455 -19.63 21.29 4.96
C TRP A 455 -19.65 21.73 6.42
N ILE A 456 -20.71 22.47 6.76
CA ILE A 456 -20.98 22.97 8.11
C ILE A 456 -22.31 22.33 8.53
N PRO A 457 -22.31 21.34 9.44
CA PRO A 457 -23.53 20.71 9.88
C PRO A 457 -24.33 21.57 10.85
N ASP A 458 -25.66 21.44 10.80
CA ASP A 458 -26.57 21.86 11.87
C ASP A 458 -26.68 20.75 12.94
N GLY A 459 -25.56 20.38 13.59
CA GLY A 459 -25.53 19.34 14.64
C GLY A 459 -24.31 18.40 14.61
N GLU A 460 -24.29 17.37 15.46
CA GLU A 460 -23.25 16.33 15.41
C GLU A 460 -23.50 15.37 14.24
N CYS A 461 -22.59 15.40 13.26
CA CYS A 461 -22.71 14.65 12.01
C CYS A 461 -21.38 13.97 11.65
N ASP A 462 -20.94 13.00 12.46
CA ASP A 462 -19.76 12.16 12.18
C ASP A 462 -20.18 10.67 12.20
N PRO A 463 -19.82 9.85 11.21
CA PRO A 463 -18.99 10.15 10.03
C PRO A 463 -19.71 10.90 8.90
N LEU A 464 -18.96 11.77 8.22
CA LEU A 464 -19.35 12.40 6.96
C LEU A 464 -18.59 11.77 5.79
N PHE A 465 -19.32 11.37 4.74
CA PHE A 465 -18.71 10.89 3.50
C PHE A 465 -19.14 11.70 2.29
N LEU A 466 -18.23 11.80 1.32
CA LEU A 466 -18.39 12.40 0.00
C LEU A 466 -18.44 11.31 -1.07
N HIS A 467 -19.33 11.47 -2.05
CA HIS A 467 -19.48 10.58 -3.19
C HIS A 467 -19.53 11.40 -4.48
N MET A 468 -18.68 11.08 -5.47
CA MET A 468 -18.55 11.84 -6.73
C MET A 468 -18.86 10.97 -7.95
N ASN A 469 -19.50 11.55 -8.96
CA ASN A 469 -19.98 10.83 -10.14
C ASN A 469 -18.87 10.20 -11.01
N PHE A 470 -17.74 10.89 -11.19
CA PHE A 470 -16.62 10.38 -12.00
C PHE A 470 -15.84 9.24 -11.33
N GLU A 471 -16.14 8.93 -10.07
CA GLU A 471 -15.56 7.81 -9.31
C GLU A 471 -16.60 6.74 -8.97
N GLU A 472 -17.66 6.64 -9.78
CA GLU A 472 -18.77 5.71 -9.56
C GLU A 472 -19.39 5.83 -8.16
N TYR A 473 -19.39 7.05 -7.59
CA TYR A 473 -19.89 7.34 -6.24
C TYR A 473 -19.20 6.53 -5.12
N LYS A 474 -17.92 6.19 -5.29
CA LYS A 474 -17.06 5.65 -4.22
C LYS A 474 -17.13 6.55 -2.97
N GLN A 475 -17.19 5.92 -1.80
CA GLN A 475 -17.25 6.59 -0.50
C GLN A 475 -15.87 7.15 -0.09
N VAL A 476 -15.81 8.45 0.23
CA VAL A 476 -14.59 9.16 0.67
C VAL A 476 -14.88 9.86 1.99
N TYR A 477 -14.12 9.55 3.06
CA TYR A 477 -14.34 10.16 4.37
C TYR A 477 -13.82 11.61 4.41
N ILE A 478 -14.62 12.52 4.98
CA ILE A 478 -14.18 13.88 5.27
C ILE A 478 -13.93 13.99 6.78
N PRO A 479 -12.68 14.24 7.23
CA PRO A 479 -12.38 14.37 8.65
C PRO A 479 -12.97 15.66 9.24
N LYS A 480 -13.49 15.55 10.46
CA LYS A 480 -13.93 16.68 11.28
C LYS A 480 -12.70 17.44 11.80
N ARG A 481 -12.64 18.76 11.57
CA ARG A 481 -11.59 19.64 12.10
C ARG A 481 -11.92 20.09 13.53
N ASN A 482 -10.92 20.61 14.25
CA ASN A 482 -11.07 21.11 15.63
C ASN A 482 -12.08 22.27 15.74
N ASP A 483 -12.29 23.02 14.67
CA ASP A 483 -13.29 24.10 14.57
C ASP A 483 -14.72 23.60 14.33
N GLY A 484 -14.93 22.28 14.28
CA GLY A 484 -16.21 21.64 14.01
C GLY A 484 -16.58 21.56 12.52
N THR A 485 -15.74 22.08 11.62
CA THR A 485 -15.99 22.07 10.18
C THR A 485 -15.45 20.82 9.49
N TYR A 486 -16.07 20.44 8.39
CA TYR A 486 -15.62 19.34 7.53
C TYR A 486 -15.01 19.95 6.28
N LYS A 487 -13.74 19.67 5.99
CA LYS A 487 -13.05 20.21 4.81
C LYS A 487 -12.07 19.21 4.22
N LEU A 488 -12.25 18.87 2.94
CA LEU A 488 -11.36 17.98 2.19
C LEU A 488 -11.03 18.60 0.81
N PRO A 489 -9.77 19.04 0.58
CA PRO A 489 -9.32 19.46 -0.75
C PRO A 489 -9.05 18.23 -1.63
N LEU A 490 -9.65 18.17 -2.81
CA LEU A 490 -9.44 17.13 -3.82
C LEU A 490 -9.28 17.75 -5.20
N MET A 491 -8.66 17.01 -6.12
CA MET A 491 -8.65 17.37 -7.53
C MET A 491 -9.93 16.86 -8.21
N VAL A 492 -10.54 17.70 -9.05
CA VAL A 492 -11.73 17.36 -9.84
C VAL A 492 -11.51 17.65 -11.32
N PRO A 493 -12.17 16.92 -12.23
CA PRO A 493 -12.05 17.13 -13.67
C PRO A 493 -12.64 18.48 -14.10
N THR A 494 -12.28 18.90 -15.32
CA THR A 494 -12.85 20.10 -15.95
C THR A 494 -14.34 19.91 -16.28
N GLY A 495 -15.08 21.02 -16.36
CA GLY A 495 -16.52 20.96 -16.63
C GLY A 495 -17.33 20.76 -15.35
N GLN A 496 -18.32 19.87 -15.38
CA GLN A 496 -19.31 19.73 -14.32
C GLN A 496 -19.11 18.43 -13.52
N THR A 497 -18.83 18.56 -12.23
CA THR A 497 -18.75 17.44 -11.29
C THR A 497 -20.02 17.40 -10.43
N GLN A 498 -20.63 16.22 -10.34
CA GLN A 498 -21.81 15.98 -9.51
C GLN A 498 -21.42 15.17 -8.28
N PHE A 499 -21.93 15.54 -7.10
CA PHE A 499 -21.56 14.87 -5.85
C PHE A 499 -22.67 14.97 -4.79
N LEU A 500 -22.57 14.11 -3.78
CA LEU A 500 -23.48 14.10 -2.62
C LEU A 500 -22.72 13.80 -1.33
N PHE A 501 -23.35 14.14 -0.20
CA PHE A 501 -22.87 13.80 1.13
C PHE A 501 -23.77 12.76 1.79
N THR A 502 -23.20 11.94 2.67
CA THR A 502 -23.94 11.01 3.54
C THR A 502 -23.46 11.11 4.98
N VAL A 503 -24.41 11.14 5.92
CA VAL A 503 -24.19 11.19 7.38
C VAL A 503 -25.01 10.08 8.03
N ILE A 504 -24.37 9.19 8.81
CA ILE A 504 -25.04 8.06 9.50
C ILE A 504 -26.03 7.34 8.55
N ASP A 505 -25.57 7.05 7.33
CA ASP A 505 -26.32 6.38 6.26
C ASP A 505 -27.55 7.14 5.72
N ASN A 506 -27.80 8.37 6.16
CA ASN A 506 -28.79 9.28 5.58
C ASN A 506 -28.12 10.28 4.62
N GLN A 507 -28.76 10.49 3.47
CA GLN A 507 -28.28 11.42 2.46
C GLN A 507 -28.56 12.86 2.86
N THR A 508 -27.59 13.76 2.63
CA THR A 508 -27.77 15.20 2.78
C THR A 508 -27.23 15.95 1.55
N THR A 509 -27.91 17.01 1.13
CA THR A 509 -27.39 17.99 0.16
C THR A 509 -26.70 19.11 0.92
N GLY A 510 -25.57 19.60 0.40
CA GLY A 510 -24.83 20.66 1.07
C GLY A 510 -25.56 21.99 0.85
N THR A 511 -25.74 22.77 1.91
CA THR A 511 -26.50 24.03 1.89
C THR A 511 -25.83 25.13 1.02
N ASN A 512 -24.53 25.03 0.78
CA ASN A 512 -23.72 26.04 0.08
C ASN A 512 -23.45 25.74 -1.40
N TYR A 513 -24.05 24.68 -1.97
CA TYR A 513 -23.76 24.24 -3.34
C TYR A 513 -24.97 24.39 -4.28
N GLU A 514 -24.68 24.66 -5.55
CA GLU A 514 -25.72 24.65 -6.60
C GLU A 514 -26.31 23.24 -6.68
N ASN A 515 -27.63 23.14 -6.51
CA ASN A 515 -28.36 21.88 -6.57
C ASN A 515 -29.07 21.74 -7.92
N MET A 516 -29.04 20.54 -8.49
CA MET A 516 -29.76 20.19 -9.70
C MET A 516 -30.70 19.01 -9.48
N LYS A 517 -31.86 18.99 -10.15
CA LYS A 517 -32.77 17.84 -10.13
C LYS A 517 -32.09 16.63 -10.77
N PHE A 518 -32.10 15.50 -10.07
CA PHE A 518 -31.44 14.27 -10.51
C PHE A 518 -32.45 13.19 -10.93
N GLY A 519 -33.46 12.89 -10.11
CA GLY A 519 -34.63 12.08 -10.48
C GLY A 519 -34.36 10.58 -10.71
N HIS A 520 -33.19 10.06 -10.34
CA HIS A 520 -32.79 8.67 -10.56
C HIS A 520 -32.32 7.97 -9.27
N VAL A 521 -32.38 6.63 -9.26
CA VAL A 521 -31.84 5.79 -8.17
C VAL A 521 -30.34 5.57 -8.38
N ILE A 522 -29.52 5.87 -7.38
CA ILE A 522 -28.10 5.51 -7.35
C ILE A 522 -27.90 4.35 -6.37
N LYS A 523 -27.06 3.38 -6.76
CA LYS A 523 -26.59 2.34 -5.86
C LYS A 523 -25.29 2.82 -5.20
N LEU A 524 -25.34 3.07 -3.90
CA LEU A 524 -24.19 3.46 -3.08
C LEU A 524 -23.70 2.23 -2.32
N LYS A 525 -22.39 2.12 -2.14
CA LYS A 525 -21.80 1.11 -1.27
C LYS A 525 -21.44 1.76 0.07
N VAL A 526 -22.25 1.49 1.09
CA VAL A 526 -22.14 2.07 2.43
C VAL A 526 -21.72 0.97 3.40
N ASN A 527 -20.56 1.10 4.05
CA ASN A 527 -20.01 0.08 4.96
C ASN A 527 -19.93 -1.33 4.35
N GLY A 528 -19.73 -1.42 3.03
CA GLY A 528 -19.69 -2.69 2.29
C GLY A 528 -21.05 -3.23 1.81
N ILE A 529 -22.17 -2.58 2.19
CA ILE A 529 -23.53 -2.96 1.79
C ILE A 529 -23.99 -2.06 0.64
N ASN A 530 -24.60 -2.64 -0.39
CA ASN A 530 -25.18 -1.88 -1.49
C ASN A 530 -26.55 -1.33 -1.07
N VAL A 531 -26.68 -0.02 -0.97
CA VAL A 531 -27.90 0.73 -0.65
C VAL A 531 -28.39 1.42 -1.91
N SER A 532 -29.67 1.24 -2.26
CA SER A 532 -30.29 1.98 -3.36
C SER A 532 -30.92 3.26 -2.82
N CYS A 533 -30.45 4.43 -3.26
CA CYS A 533 -30.90 5.74 -2.81
C CYS A 533 -31.62 6.47 -3.96
N GLN A 534 -32.89 6.83 -3.75
CA GLN A 534 -33.65 7.68 -4.68
C GLN A 534 -33.28 9.14 -4.41
N LEU A 535 -32.77 9.84 -5.42
CA LEU A 535 -32.27 11.20 -5.27
C LEU A 535 -33.12 12.20 -6.07
N ASP A 536 -33.75 13.14 -5.36
CA ASP A 536 -34.46 14.24 -5.99
C ASP A 536 -33.49 15.32 -6.51
N ASN A 537 -32.47 15.66 -5.72
CA ASN A 537 -31.46 16.68 -6.03
C ASN A 537 -30.03 16.19 -5.75
N ILE A 538 -29.05 16.76 -6.47
CA ILE A 538 -27.61 16.50 -6.29
C ILE A 538 -26.80 17.81 -6.35
N ASN A 539 -25.70 17.89 -5.60
CA ASN A 539 -24.82 19.05 -5.61
C ASN A 539 -23.95 19.05 -6.87
N VAL A 540 -23.58 20.25 -7.33
CA VAL A 540 -22.75 20.46 -8.52
C VAL A 540 -21.63 21.46 -8.26
N VAL A 541 -20.45 21.14 -8.79
CA VAL A 541 -19.34 22.09 -8.94
C VAL A 541 -18.97 22.20 -10.41
N LYS A 542 -18.81 23.45 -10.90
CA LYS A 542 -18.40 23.75 -12.28
C LYS A 542 -16.97 24.31 -12.28
N LYS A 543 -16.10 23.70 -13.06
CA LYS A 543 -14.69 24.11 -13.28
C LYS A 543 -14.46 24.53 -14.73
N LEU A 544 -13.43 25.35 -14.93
CA LEU A 544 -13.08 25.87 -16.27
C LEU A 544 -12.78 24.71 -17.21
N LYS A 545 -13.27 24.78 -18.45
CA LYS A 545 -12.97 23.77 -19.50
C LYS A 545 -11.49 23.78 -19.90
N HIS A 546 -10.90 24.97 -19.90
CA HIS A 546 -9.48 25.16 -20.18
C HIS A 546 -8.79 25.73 -18.95
N PHE A 547 -7.89 24.94 -18.37
CA PHE A 547 -7.12 25.32 -17.20
C PHE A 547 -5.71 24.75 -17.30
N GLN A 548 -4.75 25.61 -17.03
CA GLN A 548 -3.34 25.29 -17.05
C GLN A 548 -2.90 25.04 -15.59
N LEU A 549 -2.73 23.77 -15.21
CA LEU A 549 -2.38 23.40 -13.83
C LEU A 549 -1.00 23.90 -13.40
N MET A 550 -0.06 24.01 -14.34
CA MET A 550 1.33 24.32 -14.06
C MET A 550 1.64 25.77 -14.44
N ASP A 551 2.25 26.53 -13.54
CA ASP A 551 2.87 27.81 -13.86
C ASP A 551 4.14 27.56 -14.69
N LYS A 552 4.13 28.02 -15.94
CA LYS A 552 5.24 27.85 -16.88
C LYS A 552 6.49 28.67 -16.53
N LYS A 553 6.36 29.71 -15.69
CA LYS A 553 7.50 30.54 -15.28
C LYS A 553 8.21 29.95 -14.08
N GLU A 554 7.45 29.51 -13.08
CA GLU A 554 8.00 28.94 -11.87
C GLU A 554 8.20 27.41 -11.93
N MET A 555 7.63 26.76 -12.95
CA MET A 555 7.58 25.30 -13.08
C MET A 555 6.98 24.61 -11.84
N LYS A 556 5.90 25.19 -11.30
CA LYS A 556 5.19 24.70 -10.10
C LYS A 556 3.71 24.51 -10.38
N ALA A 557 3.11 23.56 -9.66
CA ALA A 557 1.67 23.31 -9.73
C ALA A 557 0.89 24.41 -8.97
N LEU A 558 -0.24 24.85 -9.55
CA LEU A 558 -1.16 25.83 -8.98
C LEU A 558 -2.20 25.19 -8.04
N THR A 559 -1.80 24.14 -7.32
CA THR A 559 -2.65 23.41 -6.38
C THR A 559 -1.89 23.07 -5.11
N SER A 560 -2.59 23.02 -3.99
CA SER A 560 -2.11 22.51 -2.71
C SER A 560 -2.24 20.98 -2.59
N VAL A 561 -3.06 20.34 -3.44
CA VAL A 561 -3.31 18.89 -3.41
C VAL A 561 -2.18 18.15 -4.11
N LEU A 562 -1.54 17.23 -3.38
CA LEU A 562 -0.47 16.40 -3.91
C LEU A 562 -1.01 15.10 -4.53
N PRO A 563 -0.50 14.67 -5.70
CA PRO A 563 -0.86 13.38 -6.30
C PRO A 563 -0.48 12.23 -5.38
N ARG A 564 -1.25 11.15 -5.44
CA ARG A 564 -1.08 9.92 -4.64
C ARG A 564 -1.15 10.15 -3.13
N THR A 565 -1.90 11.16 -2.70
CA THR A 565 -2.28 11.32 -1.30
C THR A 565 -3.42 10.37 -0.99
N PRO A 566 -3.27 9.40 -0.05
CA PRO A 566 -4.34 8.48 0.29
C PRO A 566 -5.56 9.22 0.86
N ASP A 567 -6.76 8.75 0.51
CA ASP A 567 -7.98 9.26 1.11
C ASP A 567 -7.94 9.04 2.64
N PRO A 568 -8.49 9.98 3.45
CA PRO A 568 -8.65 9.78 4.87
C PRO A 568 -9.45 8.50 5.16
N ILE A 569 -8.99 7.71 6.12
CA ILE A 569 -9.69 6.49 6.55
C ILE A 569 -10.53 6.86 7.76
N TYR A 570 -11.84 6.67 7.67
CA TYR A 570 -12.68 6.71 8.85
C TYR A 570 -12.35 5.51 9.72
N ILE A 571 -11.78 5.78 10.90
CA ILE A 571 -11.67 4.80 11.97
C ILE A 571 -12.84 5.09 12.88
N PRO A 572 -13.87 4.21 12.94
CA PRO A 572 -14.94 4.36 13.90
C PRO A 572 -14.32 4.55 15.28
N PRO A 573 -14.81 5.50 16.10
CA PRO A 573 -14.32 5.65 17.45
C PRO A 573 -14.36 4.27 18.08
N LYS A 574 -13.19 3.73 18.46
CA LYS A 574 -13.11 2.49 19.20
C LYS A 574 -14.09 2.71 20.34
N LEU A 575 -15.16 1.91 20.43
CA LEU A 575 -15.89 1.78 21.68
C LEU A 575 -14.77 1.62 22.71
N LYS A 576 -14.57 2.59 23.61
CA LYS A 576 -13.64 2.42 24.73
C LYS A 576 -14.07 1.07 25.28
N LYS A 577 -13.26 0.03 25.07
CA LYS A 577 -13.51 -1.22 25.75
C LYS A 577 -13.43 -0.77 27.19
N GLN A 578 -14.57 -0.71 27.87
CA GLN A 578 -14.56 -0.61 29.31
C GLN A 578 -13.56 -1.69 29.70
N LYS A 579 -12.46 -1.28 30.34
CA LYS A 579 -11.45 -2.22 30.80
C LYS A 579 -12.23 -3.31 31.49
N ARG A 580 -12.28 -4.50 30.89
CA ARG A 580 -13.22 -5.53 31.30
C ARG A 580 -12.85 -5.81 32.74
N ILE A 581 -13.73 -5.48 33.68
CA ILE A 581 -13.42 -5.67 35.09
C ILE A 581 -13.10 -7.15 35.24
N TRP A 582 -11.83 -7.43 35.56
CA TRP A 582 -11.37 -8.79 35.67
C TRP A 582 -12.19 -9.50 36.74
N SER A 583 -12.63 -10.72 36.44
CA SER A 583 -13.36 -11.56 37.37
C SER A 583 -12.97 -13.02 37.17
N PHE A 584 -13.06 -13.82 38.22
CA PHE A 584 -12.67 -15.23 38.14
C PHE A 584 -13.40 -15.99 37.01
N PRO A 585 -14.70 -15.79 36.70
CA PRO A 585 -15.40 -16.51 35.63
C PRO A 585 -14.83 -16.33 34.22
N ILE A 586 -14.04 -15.28 34.00
CA ILE A 586 -13.44 -14.98 32.69
C ILE A 586 -11.95 -15.34 32.64
N SER A 587 -11.43 -15.90 33.72
CA SER A 587 -10.03 -16.29 33.89
C SER A 587 -9.70 -17.63 33.22
N ILE A 588 -8.41 -17.91 33.06
CA ILE A 588 -7.91 -19.17 32.52
C ILE A 588 -8.26 -20.39 33.40
N TRP A 589 -8.47 -20.17 34.70
CA TRP A 589 -8.71 -21.24 35.68
C TRP A 589 -10.16 -21.72 35.71
N PHE A 590 -11.13 -20.85 35.38
CA PHE A 590 -12.55 -21.03 35.67
C PHE A 590 -13.14 -22.37 35.22
N LYS A 591 -12.76 -22.85 34.04
CA LYS A 591 -13.37 -24.03 33.43
C LYS A 591 -13.07 -25.31 34.23
N ASP A 592 -11.84 -25.45 34.73
CA ASP A 592 -11.33 -26.71 35.27
C ASP A 592 -10.99 -26.64 36.77
N PHE A 593 -10.75 -25.44 37.33
CA PHE A 593 -10.50 -25.25 38.77
C PHE A 593 -11.79 -25.43 39.58
N ARG A 594 -11.73 -26.21 40.66
CA ARG A 594 -12.86 -26.45 41.55
C ARG A 594 -12.55 -25.90 42.93
N PHE A 595 -13.32 -24.89 43.35
CA PHE A 595 -13.23 -24.39 44.71
C PHE A 595 -13.69 -25.43 45.73
N GLU A 596 -13.03 -25.44 46.87
CA GLU A 596 -13.46 -26.21 48.03
C GLU A 596 -14.76 -25.59 48.57
N ASN A 597 -15.84 -26.36 48.55
CA ASN A 597 -17.08 -26.01 49.23
C ASN A 597 -17.23 -26.84 50.52
N GLU A 598 -18.08 -26.38 51.43
CA GLU A 598 -18.27 -27.03 52.73
C GLU A 598 -18.77 -28.48 52.60
N GLU A 599 -19.65 -28.75 51.63
CA GLU A 599 -20.16 -30.10 51.36
C GLU A 599 -19.04 -31.07 50.93
N PHE A 600 -18.12 -30.61 50.08
CA PHE A 600 -17.00 -31.39 49.60
C PHE A 600 -15.96 -31.62 50.70
N LEU A 601 -15.68 -30.59 51.50
CA LEU A 601 -14.87 -30.73 52.72
C LEU A 601 -15.49 -31.74 53.69
N ARG A 602 -16.83 -31.72 53.83
CA ARG A 602 -17.55 -32.68 54.68
C ARG A 602 -17.40 -34.10 54.16
N LYS A 603 -17.50 -34.32 52.85
CA LYS A 603 -17.25 -35.63 52.23
C LYS A 603 -15.84 -36.14 52.50
N CYS A 604 -14.83 -35.27 52.42
CA CYS A 604 -13.44 -35.61 52.75
C CYS A 604 -13.30 -35.99 54.23
N PHE A 605 -13.87 -35.17 55.13
CA PHE A 605 -13.84 -35.43 56.57
C PHE A 605 -14.51 -36.75 56.94
N GLU A 606 -15.71 -37.04 56.40
CA GLU A 606 -16.43 -38.28 56.69
C GLU A 606 -15.67 -39.51 56.17
N LYS A 607 -15.01 -39.41 55.00
CA LYS A 607 -14.14 -40.48 54.50
C LYS A 607 -12.94 -40.68 55.44
N ASP A 608 -12.23 -39.62 55.80
CA ASP A 608 -11.09 -39.70 56.72
C ASP A 608 -11.52 -40.25 58.10
N TRP A 609 -12.65 -39.80 58.62
CA TRP A 609 -13.24 -40.29 59.88
C TRP A 609 -13.55 -41.79 59.80
N SER A 610 -14.15 -42.24 58.70
CA SER A 610 -14.47 -43.66 58.47
C SER A 610 -13.22 -44.55 58.40
N CYS A 611 -12.11 -44.03 57.87
CA CYS A 611 -10.83 -44.74 57.80
C CYS A 611 -10.11 -44.77 59.16
N SER A 612 -10.43 -43.84 60.06
CA SER A 612 -9.75 -43.68 61.34
C SER A 612 -10.10 -44.77 62.35
N LYS A 613 -9.18 -45.04 63.28
CA LYS A 613 -9.38 -45.94 64.42
C LYS A 613 -9.75 -45.18 65.70
N ILE A 614 -10.30 -43.97 65.58
CA ILE A 614 -10.65 -43.12 66.74
C ILE A 614 -11.66 -43.81 67.66
N SER A 615 -12.56 -44.64 67.12
CA SER A 615 -13.52 -45.46 67.89
C SER A 615 -12.86 -46.46 68.85
N LYS A 616 -11.57 -46.81 68.62
CA LYS A 616 -10.79 -47.66 69.54
C LYS A 616 -10.19 -46.86 70.70
N VAL A 617 -10.08 -45.53 70.55
CA VAL A 617 -9.51 -44.62 71.54
C VAL A 617 -10.65 -44.01 72.38
N VAL A 618 -11.71 -43.52 71.74
CA VAL A 618 -12.88 -42.93 72.39
C VAL A 618 -14.01 -43.95 72.45
N LYS A 619 -14.21 -44.57 73.62
CA LYS A 619 -15.21 -45.64 73.82
C LYS A 619 -16.61 -45.12 74.17
N ASN A 620 -16.70 -43.93 74.76
CA ASN A 620 -17.97 -43.32 75.14
C ASN A 620 -18.68 -42.77 73.88
N PRO A 621 -19.91 -43.21 73.55
CA PRO A 621 -20.64 -42.77 72.35
C PRO A 621 -20.92 -41.25 72.31
N ASP A 622 -21.19 -40.63 73.45
CA ASP A 622 -21.50 -39.19 73.51
C ASP A 622 -20.23 -38.36 73.25
N GLU A 623 -19.13 -38.71 73.92
CA GLU A 623 -17.81 -38.11 73.69
C GLU A 623 -17.31 -38.37 72.26
N PHE A 624 -17.60 -39.53 71.67
CA PHE A 624 -17.21 -39.85 70.30
C PHE A 624 -17.84 -38.90 69.27
N ASN A 625 -19.12 -38.57 69.45
CA ASN A 625 -19.82 -37.61 68.58
C ASN A 625 -19.35 -36.17 68.80
N GLU A 626 -19.07 -35.77 70.05
CA GLU A 626 -18.54 -34.44 70.35
C GLU A 626 -17.11 -34.25 69.82
N VAL A 627 -16.24 -35.25 69.98
CA VAL A 627 -14.89 -35.25 69.39
C VAL A 627 -14.96 -35.13 67.86
N LYS A 628 -15.91 -35.83 67.21
CA LYS A 628 -16.15 -35.69 65.77
C LYS A 628 -16.49 -34.24 65.39
N ASN A 629 -17.33 -33.57 66.17
CA ASN A 629 -17.69 -32.17 65.95
C ASN A 629 -16.52 -31.20 66.17
N LEU A 630 -15.66 -31.45 67.17
CA LEU A 630 -14.45 -30.65 67.40
C LEU A 630 -13.45 -30.78 66.25
N LEU A 631 -13.18 -32.01 65.81
CA LEU A 631 -12.28 -32.24 64.67
C LEU A 631 -12.84 -31.66 63.37
N TRP A 632 -14.16 -31.70 63.16
CA TRP A 632 -14.78 -31.06 62.00
C TRP A 632 -14.54 -29.54 61.97
N LYS A 633 -14.70 -28.85 63.12
CA LYS A 633 -14.47 -27.39 63.22
C LYS A 633 -13.05 -27.01 62.77
N ASP A 634 -12.06 -27.83 63.12
CA ASP A 634 -10.65 -27.58 62.81
C ASP A 634 -10.12 -28.37 61.59
N TYR A 635 -10.97 -29.16 60.93
CA TYR A 635 -10.57 -30.09 59.86
C TYR A 635 -9.86 -29.39 58.70
N LYS A 636 -10.33 -28.19 58.33
CA LYS A 636 -9.68 -27.39 57.28
C LYS A 636 -8.23 -27.08 57.64
N MET A 637 -7.95 -26.68 58.88
CA MET A 637 -6.60 -26.38 59.35
C MET A 637 -5.74 -27.65 59.45
N ILE A 638 -6.31 -28.75 59.95
CA ILE A 638 -5.63 -30.05 60.04
C ILE A 638 -5.21 -30.53 58.65
N LYS A 639 -6.10 -30.44 57.67
CA LYS A 639 -5.86 -30.81 56.27
C LYS A 639 -4.76 -29.97 55.62
N GLU A 640 -4.82 -28.64 55.74
CA GLU A 640 -3.79 -27.74 55.17
C GLU A 640 -2.42 -27.99 55.81
N THR A 641 -2.38 -28.21 57.12
CA THR A 641 -1.16 -28.58 57.86
C THR A 641 -0.61 -29.91 57.36
N TYR A 642 -1.47 -30.92 57.18
CA TYR A 642 -1.06 -32.18 56.60
C TYR A 642 -0.45 -32.01 55.21
N LYS A 643 -1.09 -31.24 54.31
CA LYS A 643 -0.55 -30.99 52.96
C LYS A 643 0.83 -30.31 53.01
N TRP A 644 1.03 -29.37 53.93
CA TRP A 644 2.33 -28.74 54.13
C TRP A 644 3.40 -29.76 54.57
N TYR A 645 3.18 -30.44 55.70
CA TYR A 645 4.18 -31.33 56.28
C TYR A 645 4.39 -32.62 55.47
N SER A 646 3.39 -33.13 54.77
CA SER A 646 3.53 -34.31 53.90
C SER A 646 4.41 -34.08 52.67
N SER A 647 4.75 -32.82 52.36
CA SER A 647 5.58 -32.46 51.21
C SER A 647 7.09 -32.54 51.49
N TYR A 648 7.53 -32.61 52.75
CA TYR A 648 8.97 -32.62 53.07
C TYR A 648 9.68 -33.92 52.69
N ASN A 649 8.95 -35.04 52.71
CA ASN A 649 9.49 -36.36 52.38
C ASN A 649 8.35 -37.34 52.01
N PRO A 650 7.78 -37.23 50.80
CA PRO A 650 6.73 -38.14 50.35
C PRO A 650 7.25 -39.58 50.21
N SER A 651 6.37 -40.56 50.44
CA SER A 651 6.71 -41.99 50.33
C SER A 651 6.38 -42.48 48.92
N GLY A 652 7.27 -42.25 47.96
CA GLY A 652 6.99 -42.51 46.54
C GLY A 652 5.89 -41.57 46.03
N ASP A 653 4.83 -42.12 45.42
CA ASP A 653 3.68 -41.35 44.93
C ASP A 653 2.65 -40.96 46.01
N VAL A 654 2.98 -41.17 47.28
CA VAL A 654 2.05 -41.02 48.41
C VAL A 654 2.49 -39.89 49.32
N TRP A 655 1.62 -38.89 49.47
CA TRP A 655 1.79 -37.82 50.44
C TRP A 655 1.66 -38.38 51.84
N SER A 656 2.70 -38.27 52.65
CA SER A 656 2.69 -38.83 54.01
C SER A 656 3.66 -38.09 54.91
N ILE A 657 3.39 -38.07 56.22
CA ILE A 657 4.27 -37.43 57.21
C ILE A 657 5.11 -38.51 57.89
N SER A 658 6.43 -38.47 57.67
CA SER A 658 7.39 -39.37 58.32
C SER A 658 7.66 -38.98 59.78
N SER A 659 8.30 -39.87 60.55
CA SER A 659 8.59 -39.66 61.98
C SER A 659 9.35 -38.36 62.26
N ASN A 660 10.39 -38.07 61.47
CA ASN A 660 11.20 -36.86 61.66
C ASN A 660 10.37 -35.59 61.46
N VAL A 661 9.50 -35.60 60.46
CA VAL A 661 8.65 -34.44 60.14
C VAL A 661 7.55 -34.25 61.19
N ILE A 662 7.07 -35.33 61.82
CA ILE A 662 6.20 -35.23 62.99
C ILE A 662 6.93 -34.63 64.20
N THR A 663 8.21 -34.95 64.40
CA THR A 663 9.03 -34.30 65.43
C THR A 663 9.17 -32.80 65.16
N ASP A 664 9.31 -32.38 63.90
CA ASP A 664 9.36 -30.96 63.53
C ASP A 664 8.02 -30.26 63.82
N PHE A 665 6.90 -30.87 63.43
CA PHE A 665 5.56 -30.36 63.77
C PHE A 665 5.35 -30.27 65.28
N SER A 666 5.75 -31.31 66.02
CA SER A 666 5.66 -31.36 67.47
C SER A 666 6.52 -30.29 68.15
N SER A 667 7.68 -29.97 67.58
CA SER A 667 8.56 -28.90 68.08
C SER A 667 7.94 -27.53 67.81
N ALA A 668 7.41 -27.31 66.59
CA ALA A 668 6.76 -26.05 66.22
C ALA A 668 5.50 -25.76 67.06
N THR A 669 4.78 -26.81 67.48
CA THR A 669 3.57 -26.70 68.31
C THR A 669 3.84 -26.85 69.80
N GLU A 670 5.09 -27.03 70.22
CA GLU A 670 5.51 -27.25 71.61
C GLU A 670 4.79 -28.44 72.28
N LEU A 671 4.50 -29.49 71.50
CA LEU A 671 3.75 -30.65 71.99
C LEU A 671 4.54 -31.46 73.03
N VAL A 672 5.86 -31.54 72.88
CA VAL A 672 6.77 -32.24 73.80
C VAL A 672 7.31 -31.25 74.82
N ASP A 673 6.98 -31.44 76.09
CA ASP A 673 7.41 -30.59 77.20
C ASP A 673 8.52 -31.23 78.06
N ASN A 674 8.93 -32.46 77.71
CA ASN A 674 9.89 -33.31 78.42
C ASN A 674 9.57 -33.57 79.91
N LYS A 675 8.36 -33.21 80.36
CA LYS A 675 7.88 -33.37 81.73
C LYS A 675 6.69 -34.32 81.79
N THR A 676 5.61 -33.97 81.10
CA THR A 676 4.35 -34.72 81.07
C THR A 676 4.21 -35.56 79.80
N PHE A 677 4.87 -35.15 78.71
CA PHE A 677 4.87 -35.84 77.43
C PHE A 677 6.25 -35.77 76.78
N LYS A 678 6.92 -36.92 76.68
CA LYS A 678 8.31 -37.03 76.16
C LYS A 678 8.31 -37.43 74.70
N LEU A 679 9.45 -37.24 74.04
CA LEU A 679 9.64 -37.66 72.65
C LEU A 679 9.38 -39.17 72.44
N SER A 680 9.75 -40.01 73.40
CA SER A 680 9.44 -41.46 73.36
C SER A 680 7.94 -41.75 73.34
N ASP A 681 7.14 -40.91 74.01
CA ASP A 681 5.69 -41.07 74.08
C ASP A 681 5.06 -40.65 72.75
N LEU A 682 5.56 -39.56 72.14
CA LEU A 682 5.22 -39.13 70.78
C LEU A 682 5.49 -40.25 69.76
N ASP A 683 6.68 -40.86 69.80
CA ASP A 683 7.07 -41.96 68.91
C ASP A 683 6.14 -43.17 69.06
N LEU A 684 5.77 -43.53 70.30
CA LEU A 684 4.81 -44.61 70.55
C LEU A 684 3.44 -44.31 69.94
N LYS A 685 2.95 -43.06 70.01
CA LYS A 685 1.69 -42.67 69.36
C LYS A 685 1.80 -42.64 67.86
N PHE A 686 2.92 -42.17 67.32
CA PHE A 686 3.20 -42.22 65.90
C PHE A 686 3.11 -43.66 65.38
N ILE A 687 3.86 -44.59 65.98
CA ILE A 687 3.87 -46.01 65.61
C ILE A 687 2.47 -46.63 65.73
N ALA A 688 1.75 -46.37 66.82
CA ALA A 688 0.41 -46.88 67.04
C ALA A 688 -0.61 -46.35 66.00
N THR A 689 -0.39 -45.13 65.49
CA THR A 689 -1.26 -44.52 64.48
C THR A 689 -0.96 -45.07 63.08
N CYS A 690 0.32 -45.24 62.74
CA CYS A 690 0.79 -45.80 61.46
C CYS A 690 0.29 -47.23 61.21
N ALA A 691 0.07 -48.03 62.26
CA ALA A 691 -0.49 -49.38 62.12
C ALA A 691 -1.84 -49.35 61.37
N ALA A 692 -1.89 -49.85 60.14
CA ALA A 692 -3.09 -49.79 59.30
C ALA A 692 -4.31 -50.43 60.00
N SER A 693 -5.52 -49.92 59.69
CA SER A 693 -6.74 -50.65 60.03
C SER A 693 -6.77 -51.98 59.25
N ILE A 694 -7.55 -52.95 59.73
CA ILE A 694 -7.64 -54.29 59.11
C ILE A 694 -8.01 -54.17 57.62
N GLU A 695 -8.88 -53.23 57.29
CA GLU A 695 -9.40 -52.97 55.94
C GLU A 695 -8.34 -52.45 54.96
N TYR A 696 -7.34 -51.69 55.43
CA TYR A 696 -6.32 -51.07 54.58
C TYR A 696 -4.92 -51.66 54.80
N LYS A 697 -4.82 -52.81 55.48
CA LYS A 697 -3.54 -53.49 55.71
C LYS A 697 -2.97 -53.99 54.38
N GLY A 698 -1.74 -53.58 54.07
CA GLY A 698 -1.08 -53.91 52.79
C GLY A 698 -1.45 -52.99 51.63
N ASN A 699 -2.24 -51.93 51.85
CA ASN A 699 -2.46 -50.89 50.84
C ASN A 699 -1.16 -50.10 50.62
N TYR A 700 -0.63 -50.09 49.39
CA TYR A 700 0.59 -49.36 49.03
C TYR A 700 0.47 -47.83 49.18
N ARG A 701 -0.75 -47.29 49.25
CA ARG A 701 -1.04 -45.87 49.55
C ARG A 701 -1.17 -45.55 51.03
N ASN A 702 -0.95 -46.53 51.89
CA ASN A 702 -0.93 -46.35 53.34
C ASN A 702 0.42 -46.83 53.90
N PRO A 703 1.47 -46.00 53.87
CA PRO A 703 2.81 -46.41 54.26
C PRO A 703 2.88 -46.84 55.73
N GLU A 704 3.52 -47.97 56.02
CA GLU A 704 3.55 -48.54 57.39
C GLU A 704 4.34 -47.69 58.41
N ARG A 705 5.10 -46.69 57.96
CA ARG A 705 5.97 -45.83 58.78
C ARG A 705 5.77 -44.34 58.54
N ALA A 706 4.61 -43.94 58.00
CA ALA A 706 4.26 -42.54 57.80
C ALA A 706 2.74 -42.33 57.96
N LEU A 707 2.34 -41.10 58.28
CA LEU A 707 0.94 -40.75 58.48
C LEU A 707 0.34 -40.20 57.18
N CYS A 708 -0.75 -40.81 56.71
CA CYS A 708 -1.64 -40.24 55.70
C CYS A 708 -2.60 -39.21 56.32
N ARG A 709 -3.41 -38.53 55.51
CA ARG A 709 -4.30 -37.44 55.96
C ARG A 709 -5.19 -37.80 57.15
N TYR A 710 -5.89 -38.93 57.05
CA TYR A 710 -6.76 -39.40 58.13
C TYR A 710 -5.99 -39.83 59.39
N GLN A 711 -4.77 -40.37 59.22
CA GLN A 711 -3.90 -40.78 60.32
C GLN A 711 -3.32 -39.57 61.05
N PHE A 712 -3.06 -38.46 60.36
CA PHE A 712 -2.64 -37.23 61.04
C PHE A 712 -3.74 -36.68 61.95
N MET A 713 -5.01 -36.72 61.52
CA MET A 713 -6.14 -36.38 62.38
C MET A 713 -6.28 -37.34 63.57
N GLU A 714 -6.16 -38.65 63.34
CA GLU A 714 -6.18 -39.67 64.41
C GLU A 714 -5.02 -39.49 65.39
N PHE A 715 -3.84 -39.10 64.90
CA PHE A 715 -2.65 -38.88 65.68
C PHE A 715 -2.87 -37.78 66.73
N LEU A 716 -3.49 -36.65 66.37
CA LEU A 716 -3.81 -35.58 67.32
C LEU A 716 -4.68 -36.07 68.49
N VAL A 717 -5.67 -36.91 68.20
CA VAL A 717 -6.56 -37.50 69.23
C VAL A 717 -5.81 -38.51 70.12
N ARG A 718 -4.87 -39.27 69.57
CA ARG A 718 -4.05 -40.20 70.35
C ARG A 718 -3.03 -39.49 71.23
N VAL A 719 -2.48 -38.38 70.75
CA VAL A 719 -1.58 -37.54 71.55
C VAL A 719 -2.37 -36.85 72.66
N SER A 720 -3.60 -36.40 72.42
CA SER A 720 -4.42 -35.75 73.46
C SER A 720 -4.79 -36.69 74.61
N ASP A 721 -5.12 -37.94 74.32
CA ASP A 721 -5.37 -39.00 75.31
C ASP A 721 -4.16 -39.15 76.26
N ASP A 722 -2.97 -39.25 75.70
CA ASP A 722 -1.77 -39.50 76.49
C ASP A 722 -1.27 -38.26 77.23
N LYS A 723 -1.25 -37.11 76.54
CA LYS A 723 -0.70 -35.86 77.06
C LYS A 723 -1.60 -35.23 78.13
N TYR A 724 -2.91 -35.19 77.92
CA TYR A 724 -3.81 -34.49 78.84
C TYR A 724 -4.67 -35.43 79.67
N LEU A 725 -5.26 -36.48 79.08
CA LEU A 725 -6.22 -37.31 79.81
C LEU A 725 -5.53 -38.27 80.79
N LYS A 726 -4.49 -39.01 80.36
CA LYS A 726 -3.76 -39.95 81.25
C LYS A 726 -2.94 -39.26 82.33
N GLN A 727 -2.43 -38.06 82.03
CA GLN A 727 -1.75 -37.21 83.00
C GLN A 727 -2.72 -36.46 83.93
N LYS A 728 -4.04 -36.67 83.77
CA LYS A 728 -5.11 -36.04 84.56
C LYS A 728 -5.14 -34.51 84.49
N LEU A 729 -4.73 -33.96 83.35
CA LEU A 729 -4.83 -32.53 83.02
C LEU A 729 -6.18 -32.16 82.37
N ALA A 730 -6.85 -33.13 81.73
CA ALA A 730 -8.19 -32.99 81.17
C ALA A 730 -9.20 -33.89 81.90
N ASN A 731 -10.47 -33.48 81.94
CA ASN A 731 -11.52 -34.21 82.68
C ASN A 731 -12.13 -35.37 81.89
N ASN A 732 -12.21 -35.24 80.57
CA ASN A 732 -12.76 -36.23 79.65
C ASN A 732 -12.06 -36.14 78.29
N MET A 733 -12.42 -37.01 77.35
CA MET A 733 -11.75 -37.05 76.06
C MET A 733 -12.01 -35.80 75.22
N VAL A 734 -13.21 -35.23 75.30
CA VAL A 734 -13.61 -34.00 74.58
C VAL A 734 -12.73 -32.83 74.99
N ASP A 735 -12.56 -32.63 76.29
CA ASP A 735 -11.69 -31.61 76.91
C ASP A 735 -10.23 -31.80 76.45
N SER A 736 -9.72 -33.05 76.46
CA SER A 736 -8.37 -33.34 76.00
C SER A 736 -8.13 -32.98 74.52
N VAL A 737 -9.09 -33.30 73.64
CA VAL A 737 -9.02 -33.01 72.22
C VAL A 737 -9.15 -31.51 71.98
N GLN A 738 -9.96 -30.80 72.77
CA GLN A 738 -10.04 -29.35 72.67
C GLN A 738 -8.70 -28.69 73.04
N MET A 739 -8.04 -29.14 74.11
CA MET A 739 -6.73 -28.63 74.53
C MET A 739 -5.63 -28.84 73.47
N ILE A 740 -5.55 -30.03 72.85
CA ILE A 740 -4.54 -30.28 71.80
C ILE A 740 -4.79 -29.39 70.58
N LEU A 741 -6.06 -29.22 70.18
CA LEU A 741 -6.43 -28.40 69.03
C LEU A 741 -6.11 -26.93 69.29
N GLU A 742 -6.45 -26.41 70.47
CA GLU A 742 -6.12 -25.04 70.88
C GLU A 742 -4.62 -24.79 70.89
N GLN A 743 -3.82 -25.75 71.37
CA GLN A 743 -2.35 -25.65 71.33
C GLN A 743 -1.81 -25.65 69.89
N CYS A 744 -2.36 -26.48 69.00
CA CYS A 744 -1.86 -26.59 67.62
C CYS A 744 -2.37 -25.47 66.68
N ARG A 745 -3.52 -24.83 66.98
CA ARG A 745 -4.16 -23.80 66.14
C ARG A 745 -3.23 -22.66 65.68
N PRO A 746 -2.35 -22.07 66.52
CA PRO A 746 -1.46 -20.99 66.10
C PRO A 746 -0.50 -21.37 64.96
N ILE A 747 -0.07 -22.63 64.90
CA ILE A 747 0.76 -23.15 63.80
C ILE A 747 -0.10 -23.60 62.64
N MET A 748 -1.18 -24.35 62.89
CA MET A 748 -2.03 -24.87 61.81
C MET A 748 -2.72 -23.77 61.00
N SER A 749 -3.05 -22.64 61.63
CA SER A 749 -3.69 -21.49 60.96
C SER A 749 -2.77 -20.71 60.02
N GLN A 750 -1.46 -20.94 60.06
CA GLN A 750 -0.49 -20.30 59.14
C GLN A 750 -0.61 -20.84 57.71
N TYR A 751 -1.09 -22.07 57.57
CA TYR A 751 -1.21 -22.75 56.29
C TYR A 751 -2.61 -22.54 55.70
N ASN A 752 -2.68 -21.74 54.64
CA ASN A 752 -3.93 -21.50 53.92
C ASN A 752 -3.66 -21.29 52.43
N ALA A 753 -3.77 -22.39 51.66
CA ALA A 753 -3.55 -22.34 50.21
C ALA A 753 -4.54 -21.40 49.50
N GLN A 754 -5.79 -21.31 49.96
CA GLN A 754 -6.81 -20.46 49.36
C GLN A 754 -6.51 -18.96 49.57
N LYS A 755 -6.05 -18.58 50.77
CA LYS A 755 -5.61 -17.20 51.05
C LYS A 755 -4.50 -16.77 50.10
N TRP A 756 -3.51 -17.63 49.88
CA TRP A 756 -2.45 -17.35 48.91
C TRP A 756 -3.00 -17.19 47.48
N ARG A 757 -3.97 -18.03 47.07
CA ARG A 757 -4.61 -17.89 45.76
C ARG A 757 -5.30 -16.54 45.61
N ASP A 758 -6.12 -16.15 46.58
CA ASP A 758 -6.91 -14.92 46.53
C ASP A 758 -6.02 -13.65 46.59
N GLU A 759 -4.98 -13.66 47.43
CA GLU A 759 -4.12 -12.49 47.64
C GLU A 759 -3.03 -12.35 46.56
N ARG A 760 -2.53 -13.46 46.00
CA ARG A 760 -1.32 -13.44 45.15
C ARG A 760 -1.53 -13.95 43.73
N TYR A 761 -2.41 -14.93 43.48
CA TYR A 761 -2.47 -15.65 42.20
C TYR A 761 -3.70 -15.32 41.34
N PHE A 762 -4.89 -15.28 41.94
CA PHE A 762 -6.15 -14.98 41.26
C PHE A 762 -6.33 -13.47 41.08
N ASN A 763 -5.53 -12.90 40.20
CA ASN A 763 -5.62 -11.50 39.76
C ASN A 763 -5.47 -11.37 38.25
N GLU A 764 -5.84 -10.19 37.74
CA GLU A 764 -5.81 -9.82 36.32
C GLU A 764 -4.42 -10.06 35.71
N GLN A 765 -3.36 -9.59 36.37
CA GLN A 765 -2.02 -9.62 35.81
C GLN A 765 -1.45 -11.04 35.66
N CYS A 766 -1.72 -11.93 36.63
CA CYS A 766 -1.32 -13.33 36.52
C CYS A 766 -2.12 -14.07 35.44
N ASP A 767 -3.43 -13.79 35.32
CA ASP A 767 -4.29 -14.37 34.29
C ASP A 767 -3.87 -13.94 32.88
N ASP A 768 -3.56 -12.64 32.68
CA ASP A 768 -3.05 -12.12 31.42
C ASP A 768 -1.71 -12.75 31.04
N CYS A 769 -0.79 -12.89 32.00
CA CYS A 769 0.49 -13.57 31.81
C CYS A 769 0.28 -15.03 31.35
N LEU A 770 -0.52 -15.81 32.08
CA LEU A 770 -0.77 -17.21 31.73
C LEU A 770 -1.51 -17.38 30.40
N LYS A 771 -2.43 -16.47 30.05
CA LYS A 771 -3.13 -16.46 28.76
C LYS A 771 -2.19 -16.14 27.60
N TYR A 772 -1.29 -15.18 27.78
CA TYR A 772 -0.29 -14.81 26.78
C TYR A 772 0.66 -15.98 26.48
N TYR A 773 1.20 -16.61 27.53
CA TYR A 773 2.12 -17.76 27.41
C TYR A 773 1.42 -19.13 27.32
N LYS A 774 0.10 -19.16 27.08
CA LYS A 774 -0.70 -20.40 27.09
C LYS A 774 -0.19 -21.45 26.10
N THR A 775 0.27 -21.04 24.92
CA THR A 775 0.81 -21.95 23.91
C THR A 775 2.07 -22.65 24.41
N LEU A 776 2.98 -21.89 25.06
CA LEU A 776 4.20 -22.42 25.66
C LEU A 776 3.88 -23.38 26.81
N LEU A 777 2.99 -22.96 27.72
CA LEU A 777 2.58 -23.78 28.85
C LEU A 777 1.94 -25.10 28.42
N ASN A 778 1.07 -25.07 27.40
CA ASN A 778 0.52 -26.29 26.81
C ASN A 778 1.60 -27.17 26.19
N TYR A 779 2.56 -26.58 25.49
CA TYR A 779 3.67 -27.33 24.90
C TYR A 779 4.49 -28.05 25.98
N VAL A 780 4.94 -27.31 27.01
CA VAL A 780 5.71 -27.88 28.13
C VAL A 780 4.89 -28.97 28.82
N TYR A 781 3.66 -28.69 29.24
CA TYR A 781 2.82 -29.69 29.91
C TYR A 781 2.65 -30.97 29.07
N ASN A 782 2.30 -30.83 27.79
CA ASN A 782 2.07 -31.99 26.93
C ASN A 782 3.34 -32.79 26.60
N ARG A 783 4.51 -32.15 26.62
CA ARG A 783 5.81 -32.77 26.40
C ARG A 783 6.22 -33.64 27.59
N TYR A 784 6.09 -33.13 28.80
CA TYR A 784 6.55 -33.83 30.00
C TYR A 784 5.52 -34.82 30.54
N SER A 785 4.21 -34.61 30.36
CA SER A 785 3.14 -35.50 30.87
C SER A 785 3.03 -36.83 30.11
N ILE A 786 3.98 -37.75 30.32
CA ILE A 786 4.08 -39.03 29.59
C ILE A 786 4.42 -40.25 30.46
N LYS A 787 5.19 -40.11 31.55
CA LYS A 787 5.80 -41.23 32.29
C LYS A 787 4.78 -42.19 32.90
N LYS A 788 3.72 -41.67 33.51
CA LYS A 788 2.70 -42.48 34.22
C LYS A 788 1.34 -42.52 33.50
N VAL A 789 1.23 -41.92 32.31
CA VAL A 789 -0.01 -41.83 31.54
C VAL A 789 -0.26 -43.13 30.76
N LYS A 790 -1.39 -43.80 31.02
CA LYS A 790 -1.78 -45.01 30.27
C LYS A 790 -2.30 -44.67 28.87
N PRO A 791 -2.17 -45.55 27.86
CA PRO A 791 -2.76 -45.34 26.54
C PRO A 791 -4.27 -45.02 26.62
N GLY A 792 -4.71 -43.93 25.99
CA GLY A 792 -6.11 -43.48 26.01
C GLY A 792 -6.53 -42.71 27.27
N GLN A 793 -5.69 -42.63 28.29
CA GLN A 793 -5.94 -41.80 29.47
C GLN A 793 -5.68 -40.31 29.16
N LYS A 794 -6.44 -39.41 29.80
CA LYS A 794 -6.14 -37.98 29.76
C LYS A 794 -4.74 -37.74 30.34
N LYS A 795 -3.93 -36.96 29.63
CA LYS A 795 -2.59 -36.58 30.09
C LYS A 795 -2.65 -35.91 31.47
N PHE A 796 -1.71 -36.28 32.33
CA PHE A 796 -1.46 -35.67 33.62
C PHE A 796 0.04 -35.62 33.87
N MET A 797 0.47 -34.71 34.73
CA MET A 797 1.86 -34.58 35.17
C MET A 797 2.07 -35.27 36.52
N CYS A 798 3.15 -36.03 36.68
CA CYS A 798 3.57 -36.56 37.99
C CYS A 798 4.74 -35.76 38.57
N LEU A 799 5.05 -36.00 39.85
CA LEU A 799 6.08 -35.25 40.58
C LEU A 799 7.47 -35.34 39.91
N ASP A 800 7.86 -36.55 39.47
CA ASP A 800 9.14 -36.78 38.77
C ASP A 800 9.29 -35.92 37.51
N GLU A 801 8.20 -35.60 36.82
CA GLU A 801 8.20 -34.78 35.60
C GLU A 801 8.32 -33.29 35.96
N LEU A 802 7.72 -32.86 37.07
CA LEU A 802 7.91 -31.49 37.57
C LEU A 802 9.35 -31.26 38.03
N HIS A 803 9.97 -32.25 38.69
CA HIS A 803 11.40 -32.20 39.04
C HIS A 803 12.29 -32.12 37.80
N GLU A 804 11.96 -32.88 36.75
CA GLU A 804 12.67 -32.82 35.47
C GLU A 804 12.58 -31.42 34.83
N ILE A 805 11.41 -30.78 34.89
CA ILE A 805 11.23 -29.39 34.42
C ILE A 805 12.10 -28.42 35.24
N CYS A 806 12.06 -28.51 36.58
CA CYS A 806 12.88 -27.66 37.45
C CYS A 806 14.39 -27.85 37.23
N GLY A 807 14.82 -29.11 37.04
CA GLY A 807 16.21 -29.45 36.76
C GLY A 807 16.67 -28.93 35.40
N GLN A 808 15.85 -29.10 34.35
CA GLN A 808 16.16 -28.61 33.01
C GLN A 808 16.15 -27.08 32.93
N ALA A 809 15.28 -26.42 33.69
CA ALA A 809 15.28 -24.97 33.83
C ALA A 809 16.43 -24.44 34.71
N GLY A 810 17.22 -25.32 35.33
CA GLY A 810 18.37 -24.95 36.16
C GLY A 810 17.99 -24.23 37.45
N LEU A 811 16.87 -24.59 38.07
CA LEU A 811 16.34 -23.88 39.24
C LEU A 811 16.95 -24.32 40.57
N PHE A 812 17.54 -25.52 40.64
CA PHE A 812 18.02 -26.07 41.89
C PHE A 812 19.30 -25.38 42.36
N ASP A 813 19.21 -24.70 43.50
CA ASP A 813 20.31 -23.99 44.16
C ASP A 813 20.13 -24.00 45.69
N GLU A 814 20.92 -23.20 46.42
CA GLU A 814 20.80 -23.10 47.88
C GLU A 814 19.45 -22.52 48.36
N LYS A 815 18.69 -21.87 47.47
CA LYS A 815 17.44 -21.14 47.77
C LYS A 815 16.19 -21.86 47.30
N PHE A 816 16.32 -22.76 46.31
CA PHE A 816 15.26 -23.63 45.81
C PHE A 816 15.77 -25.07 45.71
N VAL A 817 15.27 -25.94 46.57
CA VAL A 817 15.66 -27.37 46.65
C VAL A 817 14.52 -28.28 46.19
N ASP A 818 14.77 -29.58 46.00
CA ASP A 818 13.75 -30.56 45.57
C ASP A 818 12.45 -30.48 46.40
N ARG A 819 12.58 -30.33 47.72
CA ARG A 819 11.43 -30.20 48.64
C ARG A 819 10.55 -28.99 48.37
N ASP A 820 11.10 -27.91 47.80
CA ASP A 820 10.31 -26.75 47.41
C ASP A 820 9.43 -27.05 46.18
N ALA A 821 9.92 -27.89 45.27
CA ALA A 821 9.13 -28.39 44.14
C ALA A 821 8.05 -29.38 44.62
N ASP A 822 8.38 -30.28 45.56
CA ASP A 822 7.40 -31.18 46.23
C ASP A 822 6.26 -30.38 46.86
N LEU A 823 6.61 -29.33 47.61
CA LEU A 823 5.65 -28.44 48.26
C LEU A 823 4.79 -27.70 47.24
N ALA A 824 5.40 -27.15 46.18
CA ALA A 824 4.66 -26.48 45.11
C ALA A 824 3.68 -27.45 44.42
N PHE A 825 4.08 -28.70 44.18
CA PHE A 825 3.24 -29.73 43.60
C PHE A 825 2.04 -30.01 44.51
N ASN A 826 2.28 -30.41 45.76
CA ASN A 826 1.24 -30.86 46.66
C ASN A 826 0.24 -29.74 46.98
N LEU A 827 0.72 -28.51 47.26
CA LEU A 827 -0.16 -27.37 47.53
C LEU A 827 -1.05 -26.99 46.34
N SER A 828 -0.59 -27.22 45.11
CA SER A 828 -1.34 -26.95 43.88
C SER A 828 -2.41 -27.99 43.58
N MET A 829 -2.26 -29.22 44.09
CA MET A 829 -3.26 -30.27 43.87
C MET A 829 -4.59 -29.93 44.54
N MET A 830 -5.67 -30.00 43.77
CA MET A 830 -7.04 -29.86 44.27
C MET A 830 -7.36 -31.00 45.24
N LEU A 831 -8.20 -30.71 46.23
CA LEU A 831 -8.54 -31.66 47.28
C LEU A 831 -9.21 -32.92 46.71
N GLN A 832 -8.80 -34.08 47.22
CA GLN A 832 -9.37 -35.38 46.86
C GLN A 832 -10.17 -35.96 48.03
N ILE A 833 -11.34 -36.53 47.76
CA ILE A 833 -12.15 -37.17 48.80
C ILE A 833 -11.42 -38.40 49.34
N ASP A 834 -10.94 -39.26 48.44
CA ASP A 834 -10.24 -40.50 48.79
C ASP A 834 -8.80 -40.45 48.29
N GLU A 835 -7.84 -40.45 49.21
CA GLU A 835 -6.40 -40.49 48.91
C GLU A 835 -5.82 -41.91 48.94
N LEU A 836 -6.56 -42.91 49.42
CA LEU A 836 -6.07 -44.28 49.61
C LEU A 836 -6.38 -45.18 48.42
N GLU A 837 -7.48 -44.90 47.70
CA GLU A 837 -7.94 -45.76 46.59
C GLU A 837 -7.87 -45.04 45.24
N SER A 838 -7.80 -43.71 45.22
CA SER A 838 -7.75 -42.91 43.99
C SER A 838 -6.33 -42.68 43.48
N ASP A 839 -6.12 -42.84 42.18
CA ASP A 839 -4.87 -42.45 41.51
C ASP A 839 -4.70 -40.93 41.40
N ARG A 840 -5.74 -40.14 41.71
CA ARG A 840 -5.75 -38.70 41.43
C ARG A 840 -4.72 -37.89 42.22
N ILE A 841 -4.24 -38.42 43.34
CA ILE A 841 -3.32 -37.76 44.29
C ILE A 841 -1.96 -37.39 43.70
N PHE A 842 -1.54 -38.05 42.62
CA PHE A 842 -0.29 -37.78 41.89
C PHE A 842 -0.54 -37.35 40.44
N GLN A 843 -1.80 -37.23 40.01
CA GLN A 843 -2.16 -36.87 38.63
C GLN A 843 -2.43 -35.37 38.50
N MET A 844 -1.38 -34.56 38.39
CA MET A 844 -1.52 -33.11 38.24
C MET A 844 -2.12 -32.74 36.88
N THR A 845 -3.27 -32.08 36.93
CA THR A 845 -3.97 -31.54 35.75
C THR A 845 -3.30 -30.25 35.28
N PHE A 846 -3.63 -29.81 34.06
CA PHE A 846 -3.04 -28.59 33.49
C PHE A 846 -3.24 -27.36 34.38
N VAL A 847 -4.43 -27.17 34.96
CA VAL A 847 -4.71 -26.02 35.83
C VAL A 847 -3.92 -26.07 37.15
N GLU A 848 -3.70 -27.25 37.72
CA GLU A 848 -2.86 -27.42 38.91
C GLU A 848 -1.38 -27.22 38.57
N PHE A 849 -0.97 -27.60 37.36
CA PHE A 849 0.36 -27.29 36.83
C PHE A 849 0.59 -25.78 36.71
N LEU A 850 -0.41 -25.02 36.24
CA LEU A 850 -0.31 -23.55 36.19
C LEU A 850 -0.07 -22.96 37.60
N GLU A 851 -0.72 -23.51 38.62
CA GLU A 851 -0.51 -23.07 40.01
C GLU A 851 0.86 -23.51 40.53
N ALA A 852 1.32 -24.72 40.20
CA ALA A 852 2.64 -25.22 40.59
C ALA A 852 3.76 -24.34 40.02
N ILE A 853 3.67 -23.98 38.74
CA ILE A 853 4.60 -23.05 38.09
C ILE A 853 4.60 -21.68 38.78
N ALA A 854 3.43 -21.16 39.18
CA ALA A 854 3.34 -19.90 39.91
C ALA A 854 3.92 -19.99 41.32
N ARG A 855 3.72 -21.09 42.04
CA ARG A 855 4.33 -21.32 43.37
C ARG A 855 5.85 -21.46 43.27
N ILE A 856 6.35 -22.15 42.24
CA ILE A 856 7.78 -22.23 41.95
C ILE A 856 8.35 -20.85 41.64
N ALA A 857 7.69 -20.08 40.75
CA ALA A 857 8.10 -18.71 40.44
C ALA A 857 8.16 -17.81 41.70
N GLU A 858 7.19 -17.95 42.60
CA GLU A 858 7.16 -17.21 43.87
C GLU A 858 8.37 -17.56 44.74
N LYS A 859 8.70 -18.85 44.85
CA LYS A 859 9.82 -19.32 45.68
C LYS A 859 11.18 -18.97 45.07
N VAL A 860 11.39 -19.25 43.79
CA VAL A 860 12.64 -18.96 43.07
C VAL A 860 12.88 -17.45 42.99
N SER A 861 11.81 -16.65 42.84
CA SER A 861 11.87 -15.18 42.82
C SER A 861 12.93 -14.66 41.84
N LEU A 862 12.80 -15.04 40.56
CA LEU A 862 13.71 -14.57 39.50
C LEU A 862 13.72 -13.04 39.40
N PRO A 863 14.89 -12.41 39.15
CA PRO A 863 15.00 -10.96 39.10
C PRO A 863 14.37 -10.39 37.83
N ALA A 864 13.63 -9.28 37.96
CA ALA A 864 13.15 -8.52 36.81
C ALA A 864 14.25 -7.70 36.12
N ALA A 865 15.32 -7.37 36.85
CA ALA A 865 16.49 -6.63 36.36
C ALA A 865 17.80 -7.21 36.93
N PRO A 866 18.94 -7.10 36.23
CA PRO A 866 20.20 -7.76 36.59
C PRO A 866 20.70 -7.48 38.02
N ASP A 867 20.45 -6.28 38.57
CA ASP A 867 21.09 -5.78 39.79
C ASP A 867 20.21 -5.86 41.07
N MET A 868 19.20 -6.73 41.10
CA MET A 868 18.28 -6.83 42.24
C MET A 868 18.81 -7.71 43.39
N SER A 869 18.72 -7.21 44.63
CA SER A 869 18.99 -7.99 45.86
C SER A 869 17.95 -9.10 46.07
N TRP A 870 18.24 -10.08 46.93
CA TRP A 870 17.31 -11.18 47.22
C TRP A 870 16.01 -10.69 47.87
N GLU A 871 16.09 -9.73 48.79
CA GLU A 871 14.94 -9.15 49.49
C GLU A 871 14.05 -8.38 48.50
N GLN A 872 14.68 -7.61 47.59
CA GLN A 872 13.97 -6.91 46.52
C GLN A 872 13.29 -7.90 45.58
N ARG A 873 13.94 -9.03 45.27
CA ARG A 873 13.34 -10.08 44.44
C ARG A 873 12.10 -10.67 45.08
N GLN A 874 12.13 -10.94 46.39
CA GLN A 874 11.00 -11.51 47.13
C GLN A 874 9.79 -10.57 47.18
N GLN A 875 10.02 -9.26 47.26
CA GLN A 875 8.96 -8.24 47.29
C GLN A 875 8.27 -7.99 45.94
N GLN A 876 8.79 -8.57 44.84
CA GLN A 876 8.19 -8.40 43.52
C GLN A 876 6.76 -8.97 43.47
N PRO A 877 5.86 -8.35 42.69
CA PRO A 877 4.57 -8.94 42.35
C PRO A 877 4.72 -10.32 41.69
N LEU A 878 3.76 -11.22 41.95
CA LEU A 878 3.83 -12.60 41.45
C LEU A 878 3.85 -12.66 39.92
N HIS A 879 3.07 -11.83 39.22
CA HIS A 879 2.99 -11.84 37.75
C HIS A 879 4.35 -11.56 37.08
N ILE A 880 5.19 -10.72 37.70
CA ILE A 880 6.55 -10.43 37.18
C ILE A 880 7.46 -11.64 37.38
N LYS A 881 7.45 -12.23 38.59
CA LYS A 881 8.23 -13.45 38.87
C LYS A 881 7.81 -14.60 37.96
N LEU A 882 6.51 -14.76 37.77
CA LEU A 882 5.90 -15.75 36.90
C LEU A 882 6.33 -15.56 35.45
N GLU A 883 6.22 -14.35 34.91
CA GLU A 883 6.66 -14.09 33.54
C GLU A 883 8.15 -14.41 33.34
N ARG A 884 9.02 -13.97 34.26
CA ARG A 884 10.45 -14.26 34.17
C ARG A 884 10.72 -15.76 34.16
N PHE A 885 9.97 -16.52 34.95
CA PHE A 885 10.06 -17.97 34.93
C PHE A 885 9.55 -18.58 33.63
N LEU A 886 8.46 -18.07 33.05
CA LEU A 886 7.93 -18.54 31.76
C LEU A 886 8.90 -18.25 30.60
N ILE A 887 9.58 -17.11 30.60
CA ILE A 887 10.64 -16.79 29.64
C ILE A 887 11.80 -17.79 29.79
N LEU A 888 12.21 -18.11 31.02
CA LEU A 888 13.24 -19.12 31.27
C LEU A 888 12.82 -20.51 30.77
N LEU A 889 11.56 -20.90 30.96
CA LEU A 889 11.02 -22.14 30.42
C LEU A 889 11.00 -22.16 28.89
N ALA A 890 10.70 -21.03 28.24
CA ALA A 890 10.77 -20.92 26.78
C ALA A 890 12.20 -21.13 26.26
N GLN A 891 13.20 -20.68 27.01
CA GLN A 891 14.61 -20.81 26.63
C GLN A 891 15.15 -22.23 26.83
N THR A 892 14.78 -22.86 27.95
CA THR A 892 15.39 -24.12 28.43
C THR A 892 14.57 -25.37 28.11
N CYS A 893 13.24 -25.28 28.17
CA CYS A 893 12.33 -26.43 28.06
C CYS A 893 11.62 -26.53 26.70
N ALA A 894 11.69 -25.48 25.86
CA ALA A 894 11.18 -25.52 24.48
C ALA A 894 12.23 -26.03 23.49
N SER A 895 11.81 -26.79 22.48
CA SER A 895 12.72 -27.27 21.42
C SER A 895 12.99 -26.18 20.38
N GLU A 896 14.02 -26.36 19.56
CA GLU A 896 14.35 -25.41 18.49
C GLU A 896 13.23 -25.32 17.43
N GLU A 897 12.52 -26.42 17.16
CA GLU A 897 11.36 -26.41 16.26
C GLU A 897 10.22 -25.53 16.80
N TYR A 898 9.94 -25.61 18.12
CA TYR A 898 8.96 -24.75 18.76
C TYR A 898 9.35 -23.28 18.63
N LYS A 899 10.63 -22.96 18.88
CA LYS A 899 11.15 -21.58 18.80
C LYS A 899 11.09 -21.02 17.37
N GLN A 900 11.34 -21.84 16.35
CA GLN A 900 11.18 -21.42 14.95
C GLN A 900 9.72 -21.15 14.58
N GLN A 901 8.79 -21.95 15.12
CA GLN A 901 7.37 -21.85 14.78
C GLN A 901 6.65 -20.71 15.52
N PHE A 902 6.96 -20.48 16.80
CA PHE A 902 6.22 -19.56 17.67
C PHE A 902 7.06 -18.38 18.18
N GLY A 903 8.34 -18.30 17.80
CA GLY A 903 9.29 -17.31 18.30
C GLY A 903 9.83 -17.64 19.69
N ASN A 904 10.89 -16.94 20.08
CA ASN A 904 11.49 -17.04 21.42
C ASN A 904 11.27 -15.73 22.19
N PRO A 905 10.40 -15.70 23.22
CA PRO A 905 10.12 -14.48 23.96
C PRO A 905 11.36 -14.02 24.73
N GLN A 906 11.76 -12.76 24.54
CA GLN A 906 12.89 -12.14 25.25
C GLN A 906 12.55 -10.84 25.98
N LYS A 907 11.41 -10.23 25.67
CA LYS A 907 10.94 -8.97 26.28
C LYS A 907 9.73 -9.26 27.17
N SER A 908 9.56 -8.46 28.22
CA SER A 908 8.42 -8.60 29.13
C SER A 908 7.18 -8.00 28.47
N ILE A 909 6.02 -8.63 28.66
CA ILE A 909 4.73 -8.12 28.18
C ILE A 909 4.26 -6.91 29.00
N PHE A 910 4.91 -6.64 30.12
CA PHE A 910 4.65 -5.49 30.98
C PHE A 910 5.62 -4.32 30.72
N ASP A 911 6.53 -4.44 29.75
CA ASP A 911 7.39 -3.34 29.31
C ASP A 911 6.58 -2.41 28.40
N VAL A 912 6.23 -1.22 28.89
CA VAL A 912 5.43 -0.21 28.16
C VAL A 912 6.13 0.19 26.85
N GLN A 913 5.49 -0.03 25.71
CA GLN A 913 5.87 0.58 24.45
C GLN A 913 5.33 2.03 24.42
N PRO A 914 6.15 3.04 24.10
CA PRO A 914 5.74 4.45 24.13
C PRO A 914 4.77 4.89 23.00
N GLU A 915 4.05 3.98 22.34
CA GLU A 915 3.22 4.29 21.16
C GLU A 915 1.70 4.07 21.35
N ASP A 916 1.21 3.81 22.56
CA ASP A 916 -0.22 3.50 22.81
C ASP A 916 -0.99 4.60 23.59
N ASP A 917 -0.63 5.88 23.42
CA ASP A 917 -1.46 7.04 23.86
C ASP A 917 -2.14 7.77 22.69
#